data_AF-U9UFJ8-F1
#
_entry.id   AF-U9UFJ8-F1
#
_cell.length_a   1.000
_cell.length_b   1.000
_cell.length_c   1.000
_cell.angle_alpha   90.00
_cell.angle_beta   90.00
_cell.angle_gamma   90.00
#
_symmetry.space_group_name_H-M   'P 1'
#
loop_
_entity.id
_entity.type
_entity.pdbx_description
1 polymer ?
#
loop_
_entity_poly.entity_id
_entity_poly.type
_entity_poly.pdbx_seq_one_letter_code
_entity_poly.pdbx_strand_id
1 'polypeptide(L)'
;MRLKINEYNDTIFEWIPYNQFNEIKEMNNDSFFTIYSAKWKNGQLFYSFSKVEYIRHTNKFVTLKRLYNSQNINDFFNEVKKYSIDGSSNNILKIYGITQNSDTKDYILVLNFEDFEKYCAKCNKLYTDTRFNWCKPCQIEYLEQNFINWTSGNKEIDNFIQGMQLKVNGYSSDTIFEWISYNQFDNIKGMDKNDLNITNLAIWKDGSLCFDYQNKKWSRVMGKEVALKYFYNNSQNIIDELLNEVKKYSIKNSRDTISIHGISQNTDTKDYILVLQNGYCTGCGEKYSDVTNNWCKPCQLNNLFTNWTSGNEKIDEFIQKMQLKIDKPSDIIFEWIPYNKFNDIKEISKDGFTTEYLAIWEDGPLYYDCNRKEYARDLTTDKKVALKCLDISQNITDKILNKAIKEYSIRDDDDTLIMYGISQNLSTNNYIIVLHDRYFEKNFEGYYCIRCANIYTDAQYKWCLPCKIDYLKQNFTNWTSKNVRIDNFIQGMQLKISKSNDIVFEWIPYNQFEEIKEIGKGGFAIVYSAIWKDGPLHYNWNKYTREPNQKVALKCLNNSQDISDEFLNEVQNYSTEKYSNNILKIYGITQNPDTKDYIMVLEYADGGKFYDYWIDNGKHKNFNWHNKIRTLNNIIKGLKEIHQKQMIWDCVEKLVI
;
A
#
# COMPACT_ATOMS: atom_id res chain seq x y z
N MET A 1 -8.64 47.23 12.11
CA MET A 1 -9.13 45.84 12.05
C MET A 1 -8.53 45.11 13.25
N ARG A 2 -9.32 44.64 14.23
CA ARG A 2 -8.80 43.83 15.35
C ARG A 2 -8.42 42.46 14.79
N LEU A 3 -7.19 42.00 15.02
CA LEU A 3 -6.71 40.66 14.65
C LEU A 3 -7.58 39.61 15.38
N LYS A 4 -8.41 38.88 14.64
CA LYS A 4 -8.96 37.60 15.10
C LYS A 4 -8.01 36.52 14.63
N ILE A 5 -7.14 36.07 15.52
CA ILE A 5 -6.35 34.85 15.37
C ILE A 5 -7.10 33.82 16.24
N ASN A 6 -7.76 32.86 15.60
CA ASN A 6 -8.58 31.86 16.28
C ASN A 6 -7.78 30.56 16.47
N GLU A 7 -6.90 30.23 15.51
CA GLU A 7 -6.08 29.02 15.52
C GLU A 7 -4.59 29.33 15.37
N TYR A 8 -3.73 28.39 15.79
CA TYR A 8 -2.27 28.57 15.80
C TYR A 8 -1.64 28.59 14.39
N ASN A 9 -2.37 28.12 13.37
CA ASN A 9 -1.98 28.10 11.96
C ASN A 9 -2.51 29.31 11.18
N ASP A 10 -3.24 30.22 11.82
CA ASP A 10 -3.78 31.42 11.20
C ASP A 10 -2.67 32.36 10.73
N THR A 11 -2.90 32.97 9.57
CA THR A 11 -2.03 33.97 8.98
C THR A 11 -2.22 35.32 9.66
N ILE A 12 -1.12 35.91 10.12
CA ILE A 12 -1.13 37.27 10.66
C ILE A 12 -1.18 38.27 9.49
N PHE A 13 -2.32 38.95 9.34
CA PHE A 13 -2.48 40.03 8.38
C PHE A 13 -1.77 41.30 8.86
N GLU A 14 -0.81 41.81 8.10
CA GLU A 14 -0.02 42.99 8.49
C GLU A 14 0.11 44.06 7.39
N TRP A 15 0.45 45.29 7.80
CA TRP A 15 0.92 46.32 6.87
C TRP A 15 2.39 46.07 6.59
N ILE A 16 2.74 45.86 5.32
CA ILE A 16 4.11 45.54 4.91
C ILE A 16 4.69 46.76 4.20
N PRO A 17 5.78 47.37 4.71
CA PRO A 17 6.44 48.46 4.00
C PRO A 17 6.96 48.01 2.62
N TYR A 18 6.69 48.77 1.56
CA TYR A 18 6.99 48.35 0.18
C TYR A 18 8.49 48.07 -0.07
N ASN A 19 9.38 48.73 0.66
CA ASN A 19 10.83 48.52 0.59
C ASN A 19 11.30 47.13 1.12
N GLN A 20 10.39 46.35 1.70
CA GLN A 20 10.59 44.96 2.12
C GLN A 20 10.56 43.97 0.95
N PHE A 21 10.11 44.40 -0.23
CA PHE A 21 10.07 43.57 -1.42
C PHE A 21 11.27 43.85 -2.33
N ASN A 22 11.90 42.80 -2.84
CA ASN A 22 12.92 42.86 -3.87
C ASN A 22 12.66 41.79 -4.95
N GLU A 23 13.45 41.81 -6.03
CA GLU A 23 13.29 40.88 -7.15
C GLU A 23 11.86 40.90 -7.76
N ILE A 24 11.25 42.09 -7.84
CA ILE A 24 9.88 42.24 -8.33
C ILE A 24 9.84 41.96 -9.84
N LYS A 25 9.08 40.93 -10.26
CA LYS A 25 8.90 40.56 -11.68
C LYS A 25 7.42 40.51 -12.02
N GLU A 26 7.03 41.18 -13.10
CA GLU A 26 5.67 41.12 -13.63
C GLU A 26 5.37 39.69 -14.15
N MET A 27 4.25 39.13 -13.70
CA MET A 27 3.78 37.80 -14.10
C MET A 27 2.59 37.87 -15.05
N ASN A 28 1.72 38.87 -14.85
CA ASN A 28 0.50 39.04 -15.60
C ASN A 28 0.01 40.48 -15.55
N ASN A 29 -0.60 40.93 -16.63
CA ASN A 29 -1.14 42.26 -16.79
C ASN A 29 -2.44 42.20 -17.60
N ASP A 30 -3.53 42.65 -17.00
CA ASP A 30 -4.86 42.71 -17.62
C ASP A 30 -5.42 44.13 -17.43
N SER A 31 -6.53 44.46 -18.07
CA SER A 31 -7.25 45.74 -17.98
C SER A 31 -7.65 46.18 -16.55
N PHE A 32 -7.71 45.26 -15.57
CA PHE A 32 -8.17 45.57 -14.20
C PHE A 32 -7.09 45.50 -13.12
N PHE A 33 -6.00 44.75 -13.34
CA PHE A 33 -4.95 44.56 -12.34
C PHE A 33 -3.61 44.16 -12.96
N THR A 34 -2.53 44.37 -12.21
CA THR A 34 -1.19 43.83 -12.50
C THR A 34 -0.76 42.88 -11.39
N ILE A 35 -0.10 41.79 -11.74
CA ILE A 35 0.41 40.80 -10.81
C ILE A 35 1.92 40.71 -10.93
N TYR A 36 2.60 40.80 -9.78
CA TYR A 36 4.03 40.65 -9.67
C TYR A 36 4.37 39.50 -8.73
N SER A 37 5.44 38.77 -9.04
CA SER A 37 6.16 37.98 -8.05
C SER A 37 7.18 38.88 -7.36
N ALA A 38 7.38 38.69 -6.05
CA ALA A 38 8.37 39.42 -5.29
C ALA A 38 8.93 38.55 -4.17
N LYS A 39 10.16 38.82 -3.77
CA LYS A 39 10.77 38.23 -2.59
C LYS A 39 10.61 39.16 -1.40
N TRP A 40 10.03 38.65 -0.32
CA TRP A 40 9.78 39.37 0.91
C TRP A 40 10.93 39.13 1.90
N LYS A 41 11.74 40.17 2.14
CA LYS A 41 12.97 40.10 2.95
C LYS A 41 12.73 39.56 4.36
N ASN A 42 11.85 40.22 5.10
CA ASN A 42 11.54 39.83 6.48
C ASN A 42 10.61 38.63 6.56
N GLY A 43 9.79 38.40 5.53
CA GLY A 43 8.89 37.25 5.44
C GLY A 43 7.80 37.20 6.51
N GLN A 44 6.99 36.14 6.48
CA GLN A 44 5.80 36.01 7.31
C GLN A 44 6.15 35.67 8.78
N LEU A 45 5.42 36.26 9.72
CA LEU A 45 5.46 35.93 11.15
C LEU A 45 4.56 34.71 11.46
N PHE A 46 5.09 33.71 12.17
CA PHE A 46 4.35 32.52 12.60
C PHE A 46 4.85 32.02 13.96
N TYR A 47 4.05 31.21 14.66
CA TYR A 47 4.39 30.65 15.97
C TYR A 47 5.13 29.31 15.85
N SER A 48 6.30 29.19 16.48
CA SER A 48 7.12 27.97 16.47
C SER A 48 6.93 27.17 17.76
N PHE A 49 6.41 25.93 17.66
CA PHE A 49 6.25 25.05 18.83
C PHE A 49 7.58 24.58 19.44
N SER A 50 8.62 24.39 18.62
CA SER A 50 9.93 23.96 19.11
C SER A 50 10.65 25.06 19.89
N LYS A 51 10.34 26.33 19.62
CA LYS A 51 10.98 27.49 20.26
C LYS A 51 10.05 28.27 21.21
N VAL A 52 8.75 27.99 21.18
CA VAL A 52 7.70 28.66 21.99
C VAL A 52 7.69 30.19 21.78
N GLU A 53 7.99 30.65 20.56
CA GLU A 53 8.06 32.08 20.20
C GLU A 53 7.56 32.33 18.76
N TYR A 54 7.23 33.59 18.44
CA TYR A 54 6.94 33.99 17.07
C TYR A 54 8.25 34.26 16.31
N ILE A 55 8.45 33.54 15.22
CA ILE A 55 9.62 33.68 14.34
C ILE A 55 9.17 34.06 12.93
N ARG A 56 10.09 34.64 12.15
CA ARG A 56 9.85 34.96 10.74
C ARG A 56 10.60 34.03 9.80
N HIS A 57 9.91 33.57 8.76
CA HIS A 57 10.55 32.89 7.62
C HIS A 57 11.06 33.93 6.62
N THR A 58 12.32 34.36 6.76
CA THR A 58 12.91 35.35 5.86
C THR A 58 13.00 34.86 4.41
N ASN A 59 13.08 35.79 3.46
CA ASN A 59 13.26 35.53 2.03
C ASN A 59 12.15 34.69 1.36
N LYS A 60 10.91 34.82 1.83
CA LYS A 60 9.75 34.12 1.26
C LYS A 60 9.29 34.78 -0.06
N PHE A 61 8.98 33.97 -1.08
CA PHE A 61 8.31 34.48 -2.28
C PHE A 61 6.83 34.76 -2.01
N VAL A 62 6.35 35.90 -2.52
CA VAL A 62 4.97 36.36 -2.40
C VAL A 62 4.45 36.87 -3.74
N THR A 63 3.13 36.92 -3.87
CA THR A 63 2.46 37.52 -5.01
C THR A 63 1.93 38.90 -4.63
N LEU A 64 2.25 39.91 -5.42
CA LEU A 64 1.78 41.28 -5.28
C LEU A 64 0.70 41.55 -6.33
N LYS A 65 -0.54 41.79 -5.90
CA LYS A 65 -1.65 42.14 -6.81
C LYS A 65 -1.98 43.63 -6.69
N ARG A 66 -1.67 44.40 -7.74
CA ARG A 66 -1.97 45.84 -7.88
C ARG A 66 -3.29 46.02 -8.63
N LEU A 67 -4.22 46.80 -8.10
CA LEU A 67 -5.49 47.11 -8.75
C LEU A 67 -5.43 48.52 -9.35
N TYR A 68 -5.82 48.71 -10.61
CA TYR A 68 -5.70 50.01 -11.30
C TYR A 68 -6.62 51.12 -10.75
N ASN A 69 -7.54 50.79 -9.83
CA ASN A 69 -8.41 51.75 -9.14
C ASN A 69 -8.30 51.65 -7.60
N SER A 70 -7.15 51.20 -7.09
CA SER A 70 -6.94 50.92 -5.65
C SER A 70 -7.09 52.14 -4.73
N GLN A 71 -7.11 53.36 -5.28
CA GLN A 71 -7.33 54.59 -4.53
C GLN A 71 -8.78 54.72 -4.01
N ASN A 72 -9.74 54.00 -4.60
CA ASN A 72 -11.05 53.80 -3.97
C ASN A 72 -10.94 52.78 -2.83
N ILE A 73 -10.75 53.29 -1.62
CA ILE A 73 -10.53 52.51 -0.40
C ILE A 73 -11.66 51.48 -0.16
N ASN A 74 -12.90 51.81 -0.49
CA ASN A 74 -14.04 50.90 -0.26
C ASN A 74 -14.00 49.69 -1.19
N ASP A 75 -13.69 49.90 -2.47
CA ASP A 75 -13.56 48.82 -3.45
C ASP A 75 -12.35 47.94 -3.12
N PHE A 76 -11.25 48.56 -2.71
CA PHE A 76 -10.05 47.85 -2.27
C PHE A 76 -10.34 46.96 -1.05
N PHE A 77 -11.04 47.47 -0.02
CA PHE A 77 -11.40 46.65 1.15
C PHE A 77 -12.40 45.54 0.83
N ASN A 78 -13.33 45.77 -0.11
CA ASN A 78 -14.22 44.72 -0.58
C ASN A 78 -13.46 43.60 -1.30
N GLU A 79 -12.39 43.94 -2.02
CA GLU A 79 -11.48 42.96 -2.61
C GLU A 79 -10.68 42.21 -1.53
N VAL A 80 -10.11 42.92 -0.53
CA VAL A 80 -9.38 42.30 0.62
C VAL A 80 -10.24 41.24 1.32
N LYS A 81 -11.55 41.51 1.50
CA LYS A 81 -12.49 40.59 2.17
C LYS A 81 -12.72 39.26 1.42
N LYS A 82 -12.33 39.15 0.16
CA LYS A 82 -12.42 37.89 -0.61
C LYS A 82 -11.34 36.88 -0.22
N TYR A 83 -10.31 37.31 0.50
CA TYR A 83 -9.15 36.52 0.87
C TYR A 83 -9.24 36.03 2.31
N SER A 84 -8.65 34.86 2.58
CA SER A 84 -8.68 34.23 3.91
C SER A 84 -7.39 34.48 4.68
N ILE A 85 -7.51 34.59 5.99
CA ILE A 85 -6.40 34.52 6.94
C ILE A 85 -6.35 33.17 7.67
N ASP A 86 -7.37 32.33 7.49
CA ASP A 86 -7.53 31.05 8.20
C ASP A 86 -6.55 30.01 7.67
N GLY A 87 -5.78 29.42 8.59
CA GLY A 87 -4.78 28.40 8.30
C GLY A 87 -5.34 27.10 7.70
N SER A 88 -6.60 26.77 8.01
CA SER A 88 -7.30 25.52 7.67
C SER A 88 -7.99 25.53 6.30
N SER A 89 -8.15 26.71 5.69
CA SER A 89 -8.90 26.87 4.43
C SER A 89 -8.06 26.55 3.19
N ASN A 90 -8.12 25.29 2.70
CA ASN A 90 -7.32 24.84 1.55
C ASN A 90 -7.73 25.45 0.18
N ASN A 91 -8.90 26.10 0.08
CA ASN A 91 -9.50 26.57 -1.18
C ASN A 91 -9.62 28.10 -1.33
N ILE A 92 -9.07 28.89 -0.40
CA ILE A 92 -9.13 30.36 -0.45
C ILE A 92 -7.69 30.93 -0.42
N LEU A 93 -7.39 31.91 -1.29
CA LEU A 93 -6.10 32.61 -1.31
C LEU A 93 -5.79 33.20 0.07
N LYS A 94 -4.65 32.79 0.63
CA LYS A 94 -4.12 33.35 1.87
C LYS A 94 -3.53 34.73 1.61
N ILE A 95 -3.98 35.71 2.38
CA ILE A 95 -3.47 37.08 2.36
C ILE A 95 -2.55 37.31 3.55
N TYR A 96 -1.31 37.72 3.27
CA TYR A 96 -0.33 38.09 4.31
C TYR A 96 -0.51 39.53 4.75
N GLY A 97 -1.03 40.38 3.88
CA GLY A 97 -1.16 41.78 4.21
C GLY A 97 -1.42 42.67 3.01
N ILE A 98 -1.20 43.96 3.26
CA ILE A 98 -1.28 45.01 2.25
C ILE A 98 -0.04 45.88 2.31
N THR A 99 0.35 46.40 1.17
CA THR A 99 1.42 47.38 1.02
C THR A 99 0.91 48.52 0.15
N GLN A 100 1.63 49.64 0.13
CA GLN A 100 1.38 50.73 -0.80
C GLN A 100 2.65 51.05 -1.57
N ASN A 101 2.55 51.10 -2.89
CA ASN A 101 3.68 51.52 -3.74
C ASN A 101 4.05 52.97 -3.39
N SER A 102 5.33 53.22 -3.11
CA SER A 102 5.82 54.55 -2.71
C SER A 102 5.63 55.61 -3.79
N ASP A 103 5.65 55.20 -5.05
CA ASP A 103 5.72 56.06 -6.22
C ASP A 103 4.32 56.30 -6.79
N THR A 104 3.55 55.23 -7.02
CA THR A 104 2.19 55.32 -7.59
C THR A 104 1.10 55.59 -6.56
N LYS A 105 1.41 55.42 -5.26
CA LYS A 105 0.45 55.46 -4.13
C LYS A 105 -0.65 54.41 -4.19
N ASP A 106 -0.55 53.44 -5.09
CA ASP A 106 -1.52 52.36 -5.18
C ASP A 106 -1.39 51.38 -4.02
N TYR A 107 -2.53 50.95 -3.49
CA TYR A 107 -2.57 49.84 -2.56
C TYR A 107 -2.45 48.51 -3.31
N ILE A 108 -1.63 47.62 -2.75
CA ILE A 108 -1.26 46.33 -3.33
C ILE A 108 -1.54 45.26 -2.29
N LEU A 109 -2.19 44.17 -2.72
CA LEU A 109 -2.42 42.98 -1.89
C LEU A 109 -1.15 42.12 -1.88
N VAL A 110 -0.77 41.60 -0.72
CA VAL A 110 0.36 40.68 -0.54
C VAL A 110 -0.19 39.29 -0.24
N LEU A 111 -0.07 38.39 -1.22
CA LEU A 111 -0.69 37.07 -1.22
C LEU A 111 0.36 35.96 -1.14
N ASN A 112 -0.05 34.78 -0.69
CA ASN A 112 0.77 33.58 -0.76
C ASN A 112 1.09 33.21 -2.21
N PHE A 113 2.37 33.03 -2.53
CA PHE A 113 2.84 32.71 -3.88
C PHE A 113 2.33 31.33 -4.34
N GLU A 114 2.43 30.31 -3.49
CA GLU A 114 2.01 28.93 -3.80
C GLU A 114 0.50 28.80 -4.01
N ASP A 115 -0.30 29.62 -3.33
CA ASP A 115 -1.74 29.64 -3.55
C ASP A 115 -2.11 30.35 -4.85
N PHE A 116 -1.29 31.31 -5.30
CA PHE A 116 -1.55 32.05 -6.53
C PHE A 116 -1.36 31.20 -7.79
N GLU A 117 -0.41 30.26 -7.80
CA GLU A 117 -0.24 29.32 -8.93
C GLU A 117 -1.50 28.47 -9.19
N LYS A 118 -2.39 28.34 -8.20
CA LYS A 118 -3.67 27.63 -8.33
C LYS A 118 -4.74 28.42 -9.08
N TYR A 119 -4.48 29.66 -9.49
CA TYR A 119 -5.47 30.55 -10.14
C TYR A 119 -5.16 30.78 -11.60
N CYS A 120 -6.22 30.87 -12.40
CA CYS A 120 -6.14 31.13 -13.82
C CYS A 120 -5.65 32.56 -14.09
N ALA A 121 -4.55 32.67 -14.85
CA ALA A 121 -4.01 33.96 -15.27
C ALA A 121 -5.02 34.77 -16.12
N LYS A 122 -5.88 34.10 -16.91
CA LYS A 122 -6.82 34.79 -17.79
C LYS A 122 -8.04 35.37 -17.07
N CYS A 123 -8.66 34.61 -16.15
CA CYS A 123 -9.92 35.05 -15.50
C CYS A 123 -9.83 35.26 -13.98
N ASN A 124 -8.66 35.03 -13.38
CA ASN A 124 -8.41 35.17 -11.94
C ASN A 124 -9.35 34.33 -11.04
N LYS A 125 -9.93 33.25 -11.58
CA LYS A 125 -10.66 32.22 -10.83
C LYS A 125 -9.73 31.04 -10.54
N LEU A 126 -10.01 30.29 -9.48
CA LEU A 126 -9.29 29.05 -9.17
C LEU A 126 -9.34 28.11 -10.39
N TYR A 127 -8.21 27.48 -10.74
CA TYR A 127 -8.20 26.42 -11.74
C TYR A 127 -9.13 25.31 -11.31
N THR A 128 -9.87 24.76 -12.27
CA THR A 128 -10.77 23.64 -12.05
C THR A 128 -9.97 22.35 -11.79
N ASP A 129 -8.81 22.19 -12.44
CA ASP A 129 -7.78 21.22 -12.04
C ASP A 129 -6.45 21.96 -11.86
N THR A 130 -5.95 22.02 -10.63
CA THR A 130 -4.72 22.73 -10.26
C THR A 130 -3.44 21.98 -10.65
N ARG A 131 -3.50 20.66 -10.92
CA ARG A 131 -2.32 19.89 -11.37
C ARG A 131 -1.94 20.23 -12.79
N PHE A 132 -2.95 20.49 -13.62
CA PHE A 132 -2.79 20.84 -15.03
C PHE A 132 -3.09 22.31 -15.32
N ASN A 133 -3.36 23.11 -14.27
CA ASN A 133 -3.71 24.52 -14.40
C ASN A 133 -4.81 24.75 -15.45
N TRP A 134 -5.83 23.89 -15.39
CA TRP A 134 -6.93 23.90 -16.34
C TRP A 134 -8.08 24.77 -15.83
N CYS A 135 -8.52 25.73 -16.65
CA CYS A 135 -9.58 26.67 -16.28
C CYS A 135 -10.84 26.42 -17.11
N LYS A 136 -11.81 25.69 -16.54
CA LYS A 136 -13.10 25.41 -17.20
C LYS A 136 -13.82 26.69 -17.66
N PRO A 137 -13.94 27.77 -16.85
CA PRO A 137 -14.55 29.02 -17.31
C PRO A 137 -13.90 29.59 -18.59
N CYS A 138 -12.57 29.63 -18.66
CA CYS A 138 -11.86 30.15 -19.84
C CYS A 138 -12.01 29.22 -21.05
N GLN A 139 -12.13 27.91 -20.84
CA GLN A 139 -12.44 26.96 -21.91
C GLN A 139 -13.85 27.20 -22.46
N ILE A 140 -14.86 27.34 -21.59
CA ILE A 140 -16.23 27.62 -22.03
C ILE A 140 -16.28 28.91 -22.85
N GLU A 141 -15.66 29.97 -22.35
CA GLU A 141 -15.58 31.26 -23.06
C GLU A 141 -14.94 31.12 -24.45
N TYR A 142 -13.87 30.33 -24.57
CA TYR A 142 -13.25 30.06 -25.88
C TYR A 142 -14.19 29.29 -26.81
N LEU A 143 -14.88 28.26 -26.32
CA LEU A 143 -15.82 27.48 -27.12
C LEU A 143 -16.98 28.36 -27.61
N GLU A 144 -17.54 29.18 -26.73
CA GLU A 144 -18.61 30.13 -27.06
C GLU A 144 -18.21 31.11 -28.17
N GLN A 145 -16.97 31.63 -28.12
CA GLN A 145 -16.43 32.51 -29.16
C GLN A 145 -16.26 31.80 -30.52
N ASN A 146 -16.18 30.47 -30.54
CA ASN A 146 -15.89 29.66 -31.72
C ASN A 146 -17.10 28.83 -32.21
N PHE A 147 -18.29 28.96 -31.62
CA PHE A 147 -19.49 28.21 -32.03
C PHE A 147 -19.81 28.33 -33.52
N ILE A 148 -19.47 29.46 -34.15
CA ILE A 148 -19.66 29.69 -35.59
C ILE A 148 -18.86 28.72 -36.48
N ASN A 149 -17.80 28.10 -35.94
CA ASN A 149 -16.92 27.22 -36.70
C ASN A 149 -17.45 25.78 -36.83
N TRP A 150 -18.49 25.41 -36.07
CA TRP A 150 -19.04 24.04 -36.00
C TRP A 150 -20.50 23.95 -36.42
N THR A 151 -20.91 24.75 -37.42
CA THR A 151 -22.27 24.70 -37.94
C THR A 151 -22.47 23.55 -38.93
N SER A 152 -23.57 22.84 -38.76
CA SER A 152 -24.09 21.82 -39.67
C SER A 152 -24.99 22.40 -40.76
N GLY A 153 -25.38 23.67 -40.66
CA GLY A 153 -26.46 24.27 -41.44
C GLY A 153 -27.87 23.93 -40.92
N ASN A 154 -27.98 23.10 -39.87
CA ASN A 154 -29.23 22.79 -39.19
C ASN A 154 -29.22 23.33 -37.75
N LYS A 155 -30.17 24.22 -37.44
CA LYS A 155 -30.24 24.91 -36.15
C LYS A 155 -30.39 23.99 -34.94
N GLU A 156 -31.12 22.87 -35.08
CA GLU A 156 -31.33 21.93 -33.98
C GLU A 156 -30.07 21.14 -33.64
N ILE A 157 -29.35 20.67 -34.66
CA ILE A 157 -28.06 19.99 -34.50
C ILE A 157 -27.02 20.97 -33.92
N ASP A 158 -26.98 22.21 -34.40
CA ASP A 158 -26.04 23.23 -33.92
C ASP A 158 -26.28 23.54 -32.44
N ASN A 159 -27.54 23.73 -32.03
CA ASN A 159 -27.90 23.93 -30.62
C ASN A 159 -27.51 22.72 -29.76
N PHE A 160 -27.68 21.50 -30.28
CA PHE A 160 -27.28 20.29 -29.57
C PHE A 160 -25.76 20.18 -29.40
N ILE A 161 -24.97 20.49 -30.44
CA ILE A 161 -23.51 20.52 -30.39
C ILE A 161 -23.04 21.50 -29.32
N GLN A 162 -23.54 22.73 -29.33
CA GLN A 162 -23.22 23.75 -28.31
C GLN A 162 -23.56 23.24 -26.90
N GLY A 163 -24.74 22.63 -26.72
CA GLY A 163 -25.15 22.04 -25.46
C GLY A 163 -24.25 20.89 -24.98
N MET A 164 -23.65 20.12 -25.88
CA MET A 164 -22.66 19.08 -25.55
C MET A 164 -21.29 19.66 -25.20
N GLN A 165 -20.84 20.69 -25.93
CA GLN A 165 -19.56 21.37 -25.68
C GLN A 165 -19.51 22.04 -24.29
N LEU A 166 -20.65 22.57 -23.82
CA LEU A 166 -20.77 23.16 -22.48
C LEU A 166 -20.74 22.12 -21.32
N LYS A 167 -20.92 20.83 -21.62
CA LYS A 167 -20.87 19.75 -20.62
C LYS A 167 -19.44 19.27 -20.30
N VAL A 168 -18.42 19.79 -20.99
CA VAL A 168 -17.02 19.41 -20.76
C VAL A 168 -16.59 19.77 -19.34
N ASN A 169 -16.08 18.78 -18.62
CA ASN A 169 -15.77 18.84 -17.19
C ASN A 169 -14.37 18.32 -16.83
N GLY A 170 -13.67 17.68 -17.76
CA GLY A 170 -12.31 17.17 -17.57
C GLY A 170 -11.30 17.79 -18.53
N TYR A 171 -10.09 18.05 -18.02
CA TYR A 171 -8.96 18.62 -18.76
C TYR A 171 -8.49 17.77 -19.95
N SER A 172 -8.21 16.49 -19.73
CA SER A 172 -7.60 15.59 -20.74
C SER A 172 -8.48 14.41 -21.13
N SER A 173 -9.55 14.16 -20.38
CA SER A 173 -10.45 13.03 -20.62
C SER A 173 -11.57 13.38 -21.58
N ASP A 174 -11.98 14.64 -21.68
CA ASP A 174 -13.23 14.98 -22.36
C ASP A 174 -12.95 15.41 -23.80
N THR A 175 -13.68 14.78 -24.72
CA THR A 175 -13.66 15.10 -26.14
C THR A 175 -14.54 16.31 -26.41
N ILE A 176 -14.04 17.26 -27.20
CA ILE A 176 -14.88 18.34 -27.73
C ILE A 176 -15.77 17.76 -28.83
N PHE A 177 -17.07 17.71 -28.55
CA PHE A 177 -18.07 17.28 -29.51
C PHE A 177 -18.25 18.34 -30.60
N GLU A 178 -18.08 17.99 -31.88
CA GLU A 178 -18.16 18.96 -32.99
C GLU A 178 -18.91 18.44 -34.21
N TRP A 179 -19.34 19.37 -35.07
CA TRP A 179 -19.72 19.01 -36.44
C TRP A 179 -18.46 18.77 -37.26
N ILE A 180 -18.40 17.64 -37.96
CA ILE A 180 -17.25 17.25 -38.76
C ILE A 180 -17.68 17.15 -40.21
N SER A 181 -17.08 17.96 -41.09
CA SER A 181 -17.38 17.91 -42.52
C SER A 181 -16.95 16.57 -43.12
N TYR A 182 -17.80 15.94 -43.92
CA TYR A 182 -17.54 14.58 -44.43
C TYR A 182 -16.27 14.48 -45.30
N ASN A 183 -15.90 15.55 -45.98
CA ASN A 183 -14.65 15.64 -46.74
C ASN A 183 -13.37 15.57 -45.89
N GLN A 184 -13.49 15.57 -44.56
CA GLN A 184 -12.39 15.41 -43.61
C GLN A 184 -11.98 13.95 -43.38
N PHE A 185 -12.76 12.99 -43.88
CA PHE A 185 -12.47 11.57 -43.73
C PHE A 185 -11.79 10.99 -44.96
N ASP A 186 -10.59 10.45 -44.76
CA ASP A 186 -9.85 9.69 -45.77
C ASP A 186 -9.84 8.20 -45.43
N ASN A 187 -9.52 7.37 -46.42
CA ASN A 187 -9.30 5.92 -46.25
C ASN A 187 -10.45 5.19 -45.55
N ILE A 188 -11.70 5.51 -45.91
CA ILE A 188 -12.89 4.84 -45.36
C ILE A 188 -12.86 3.35 -45.74
N LYS A 189 -12.68 2.47 -44.76
CA LYS A 189 -12.66 1.00 -44.90
C LYS A 189 -13.86 0.39 -44.18
N GLY A 190 -14.60 -0.49 -44.88
CA GLY A 190 -15.66 -1.28 -44.27
C GLY A 190 -15.12 -2.41 -43.41
N MET A 191 -15.68 -2.60 -42.21
CA MET A 191 -15.41 -3.79 -41.39
C MET A 191 -16.30 -4.96 -41.86
N ASP A 192 -15.70 -6.12 -42.09
CA ASP A 192 -16.41 -7.35 -42.45
C ASP A 192 -16.92 -8.09 -41.20
N LYS A 193 -18.26 -8.14 -41.09
CA LYS A 193 -19.14 -9.05 -40.33
C LYS A 193 -19.48 -8.86 -38.83
N ASN A 194 -20.82 -8.90 -38.64
CA ASN A 194 -21.60 -9.65 -37.64
C ASN A 194 -21.77 -9.12 -36.20
N ASP A 195 -22.17 -7.85 -36.04
CA ASP A 195 -23.36 -7.54 -35.23
C ASP A 195 -23.81 -6.06 -35.38
N LEU A 196 -25.00 -5.89 -35.96
CA LEU A 196 -25.95 -4.76 -35.87
C LEU A 196 -25.58 -3.30 -36.19
N ASN A 197 -24.34 -2.89 -36.50
CA ASN A 197 -24.07 -1.53 -37.02
C ASN A 197 -22.80 -1.50 -37.86
N ILE A 198 -22.92 -1.38 -39.20
CA ILE A 198 -21.75 -1.27 -40.09
C ILE A 198 -20.95 -0.02 -39.69
N THR A 199 -19.81 -0.26 -39.04
CA THR A 199 -18.90 0.78 -38.57
C THR A 199 -17.71 0.79 -39.51
N ASN A 200 -17.54 1.88 -40.25
CA ASN A 200 -16.40 2.04 -41.16
C ASN A 200 -15.25 2.73 -40.41
N LEU A 201 -14.01 2.28 -40.60
CA LEU A 201 -12.85 3.00 -40.07
C LEU A 201 -12.40 4.06 -41.07
N ALA A 202 -12.05 5.24 -40.59
CA ALA A 202 -11.55 6.34 -41.41
C ALA A 202 -10.47 7.14 -40.69
N ILE A 203 -9.66 7.88 -41.45
CA ILE A 203 -8.71 8.86 -40.92
C ILE A 203 -9.34 10.25 -41.00
N TRP A 204 -9.50 10.89 -39.85
CA TRP A 204 -9.93 12.27 -39.74
C TRP A 204 -8.71 13.21 -39.88
N LYS A 205 -8.64 13.92 -41.02
CA LYS A 205 -7.53 14.81 -41.39
C LYS A 205 -7.26 15.90 -40.36
N ASP A 206 -8.24 16.77 -40.13
CA ASP A 206 -8.12 17.85 -39.16
C ASP A 206 -7.97 17.32 -37.73
N GLY A 207 -8.62 16.21 -37.43
CA GLY A 207 -8.55 15.56 -36.12
C GLY A 207 -9.21 16.37 -34.99
N SER A 208 -9.17 15.82 -33.77
CA SER A 208 -9.90 16.39 -32.64
C SER A 208 -9.21 17.62 -32.04
N LEU A 209 -10.00 18.62 -31.66
CA LEU A 209 -9.53 19.80 -30.95
C LEU A 209 -9.12 19.46 -29.49
N CYS A 210 -7.95 19.93 -29.06
CA CYS A 210 -7.47 19.82 -27.68
C CYS A 210 -6.75 21.10 -27.23
N PHE A 211 -6.68 21.33 -25.91
CA PHE A 211 -5.94 22.44 -25.34
C PHE A 211 -4.51 22.00 -25.00
N ASP A 212 -3.52 22.58 -25.67
CA ASP A 212 -2.11 22.41 -25.37
C ASP A 212 -1.73 23.34 -24.21
N TYR A 213 -1.53 22.78 -23.03
CA TYR A 213 -1.17 23.54 -21.84
C TYR A 213 0.27 24.06 -21.84
N GLN A 214 1.22 23.33 -22.47
CA GLN A 214 2.61 23.79 -22.53
C GLN A 214 2.69 25.13 -23.27
N ASN A 215 1.93 25.24 -24.36
CA ASN A 215 1.85 26.46 -25.16
C ASN A 215 0.63 27.35 -24.85
N LYS A 216 -0.22 26.95 -23.90
CA LYS A 216 -1.49 27.61 -23.50
C LYS A 216 -2.39 27.99 -24.69
N LYS A 217 -2.50 27.10 -25.68
CA LYS A 217 -3.24 27.34 -26.92
C LYS A 217 -4.10 26.15 -27.32
N TRP A 218 -5.19 26.41 -28.02
CA TRP A 218 -5.97 25.34 -28.66
C TRP A 218 -5.28 24.86 -29.94
N SER A 219 -5.25 23.55 -30.14
CA SER A 219 -4.63 22.91 -31.31
C SER A 219 -5.40 21.65 -31.70
N ARG A 220 -5.26 21.20 -32.95
CA ARG A 220 -5.89 19.95 -33.41
C ARG A 220 -4.86 18.81 -33.49
N VAL A 221 -5.27 17.61 -33.07
CA VAL A 221 -4.49 16.39 -33.20
C VAL A 221 -4.81 15.74 -34.54
N MET A 222 -4.06 16.12 -35.58
CA MET A 222 -4.29 15.70 -36.97
C MET A 222 -4.15 14.20 -37.19
N GLY A 223 -4.82 13.67 -38.22
CA GLY A 223 -4.64 12.29 -38.70
C GLY A 223 -5.17 11.23 -37.75
N LYS A 224 -6.26 11.52 -37.02
CA LYS A 224 -6.82 10.62 -36.01
C LYS A 224 -7.69 9.54 -36.65
N GLU A 225 -7.46 8.28 -36.30
CA GLU A 225 -8.35 7.17 -36.71
C GLU A 225 -9.67 7.22 -35.93
N VAL A 226 -10.80 7.13 -36.64
CA VAL A 226 -12.16 7.18 -36.10
C VAL A 226 -13.03 6.09 -36.69
N ALA A 227 -14.06 5.73 -35.94
CA ALA A 227 -15.12 4.81 -36.32
C ALA A 227 -16.36 5.60 -36.76
N LEU A 228 -16.81 5.35 -37.99
CA LEU A 228 -17.97 6.00 -38.61
C LEU A 228 -19.17 5.05 -38.55
N LYS A 229 -20.16 5.37 -37.72
CA LYS A 229 -21.42 4.63 -37.64
C LYS A 229 -22.49 5.39 -38.41
N TYR A 230 -22.93 4.83 -39.53
CA TYR A 230 -24.00 5.42 -40.34
C TYR A 230 -25.35 5.24 -39.65
N PHE A 231 -26.15 6.30 -39.66
CA PHE A 231 -27.49 6.32 -39.10
C PHE A 231 -28.51 6.25 -40.24
N TYR A 232 -28.96 5.04 -40.56
CA TYR A 232 -30.00 4.81 -41.55
C TYR A 232 -31.36 4.81 -40.88
N ASN A 233 -32.15 5.86 -41.09
CA ASN A 233 -33.46 5.95 -40.49
C ASN A 233 -34.45 6.67 -41.42
N ASN A 234 -35.55 5.99 -41.71
CA ASN A 234 -36.61 6.47 -42.60
C ASN A 234 -37.75 7.17 -41.83
N SER A 235 -37.54 7.52 -40.56
CA SER A 235 -38.51 8.22 -39.74
C SER A 235 -38.75 9.67 -40.21
N GLN A 236 -39.97 10.15 -40.02
CA GLN A 236 -40.37 11.53 -40.29
C GLN A 236 -39.63 12.55 -39.39
N ASN A 237 -39.04 12.11 -38.27
CA ASN A 237 -38.27 12.94 -37.33
C ASN A 237 -36.85 12.40 -37.10
N ILE A 238 -36.10 12.28 -38.19
CA ILE A 238 -34.74 11.73 -38.20
C ILE A 238 -33.78 12.43 -37.23
N ILE A 239 -33.95 13.74 -37.00
CA ILE A 239 -33.05 14.54 -36.17
C ILE A 239 -33.23 14.18 -34.69
N ASP A 240 -34.46 14.17 -34.17
CA ASP A 240 -34.69 13.81 -32.77
C ASP A 240 -34.20 12.38 -32.46
N GLU A 241 -34.40 11.46 -33.39
CA GLU A 241 -33.92 10.08 -33.25
C GLU A 241 -32.39 9.98 -33.30
N LEU A 242 -31.74 10.72 -34.21
CA LEU A 242 -30.28 10.86 -34.26
C LEU A 242 -29.73 11.40 -32.93
N LEU A 243 -30.30 12.48 -32.41
CA LEU A 243 -29.86 13.10 -31.16
C LEU A 243 -30.06 12.18 -29.96
N ASN A 244 -31.14 11.38 -29.96
CA ASN A 244 -31.36 10.36 -28.93
C ASN A 244 -30.36 9.19 -29.04
N GLU A 245 -29.96 8.81 -30.24
CA GLU A 245 -28.89 7.83 -30.46
C GLU A 245 -27.54 8.37 -29.96
N VAL A 246 -27.20 9.62 -30.28
CA VAL A 246 -25.96 10.29 -29.83
C VAL A 246 -25.87 10.35 -28.30
N LYS A 247 -26.98 10.57 -27.59
CA LYS A 247 -27.02 10.59 -26.11
C LYS A 247 -26.63 9.27 -25.45
N LYS A 248 -26.61 8.15 -26.19
CA LYS A 248 -26.14 6.85 -25.68
C LYS A 248 -24.62 6.81 -25.50
N TYR A 249 -23.89 7.72 -26.15
CA TYR A 249 -22.44 7.78 -26.13
C TYR A 249 -21.94 8.86 -25.16
N SER A 250 -20.74 8.63 -24.61
CA SER A 250 -20.08 9.55 -23.70
C SER A 250 -19.11 10.46 -24.48
N ILE A 251 -18.99 11.72 -24.08
CA ILE A 251 -17.86 12.57 -24.53
C ILE A 251 -16.59 12.33 -23.71
N LYS A 252 -16.72 11.66 -22.57
CA LYS A 252 -15.59 11.31 -21.71
C LYS A 252 -14.89 10.09 -22.28
N ASN A 253 -13.59 10.23 -22.51
CA ASN A 253 -12.67 9.14 -22.76
C ASN A 253 -12.44 8.39 -21.44
N SER A 254 -12.80 7.12 -21.43
CA SER A 254 -12.59 6.23 -20.30
C SER A 254 -12.22 4.84 -20.80
N ARG A 255 -11.69 4.00 -19.92
CA ARG A 255 -11.30 2.63 -20.29
C ARG A 255 -12.48 1.82 -20.84
N ASP A 256 -13.67 2.03 -20.27
CA ASP A 256 -14.85 1.19 -20.52
C ASP A 256 -15.82 1.80 -21.53
N THR A 257 -15.63 3.04 -21.98
CA THR A 257 -16.62 3.73 -22.84
C THR A 257 -16.00 4.22 -24.13
N ILE A 258 -16.65 3.90 -25.25
CA ILE A 258 -16.32 4.49 -26.55
C ILE A 258 -16.78 5.95 -26.52
N SER A 259 -15.83 6.87 -26.71
CA SER A 259 -16.15 8.29 -26.77
C SER A 259 -16.69 8.69 -28.15
N ILE A 260 -17.57 9.68 -28.18
CA ILE A 260 -18.07 10.29 -29.41
C ILE A 260 -17.37 11.62 -29.69
N HIS A 261 -16.84 11.78 -30.90
CA HIS A 261 -16.20 13.01 -31.38
C HIS A 261 -17.18 14.00 -31.98
N GLY A 262 -18.26 13.52 -32.59
CA GLY A 262 -19.15 14.41 -33.29
C GLY A 262 -20.18 13.75 -34.18
N ILE A 263 -20.82 14.59 -34.98
CA ILE A 263 -21.74 14.20 -36.04
C ILE A 263 -21.17 14.70 -37.36
N SER A 264 -21.36 13.89 -38.40
CA SER A 264 -21.12 14.26 -39.79
C SER A 264 -22.35 13.93 -40.62
N GLN A 265 -22.33 14.34 -41.89
CA GLN A 265 -23.33 13.96 -42.87
C GLN A 265 -22.65 13.67 -44.20
N ASN A 266 -22.91 12.47 -44.74
CA ASN A 266 -22.42 12.10 -46.05
C ASN A 266 -22.91 13.10 -47.10
N THR A 267 -21.99 13.67 -47.88
CA THR A 267 -22.33 14.69 -48.89
C THR A 267 -23.22 14.15 -50.00
N ASP A 268 -23.09 12.86 -50.32
CA ASP A 268 -23.73 12.21 -51.46
C ASP A 268 -25.06 11.59 -51.05
N THR A 269 -25.06 10.77 -50.00
CA THR A 269 -26.27 10.05 -49.55
C THR A 269 -27.15 10.88 -48.62
N LYS A 270 -26.62 11.97 -48.04
CA LYS A 270 -27.26 12.78 -46.99
C LYS A 270 -27.51 12.04 -45.67
N ASP A 271 -27.01 10.82 -45.52
CA ASP A 271 -27.09 10.07 -44.27
C ASP A 271 -26.23 10.73 -43.19
N TYR A 272 -26.77 10.79 -41.98
CA TYR A 272 -26.00 11.23 -40.81
C TYR A 272 -25.05 10.12 -40.35
N ILE A 273 -23.90 10.54 -39.83
CA ILE A 273 -22.83 9.65 -39.39
C ILE A 273 -22.43 10.07 -37.98
N LEU A 274 -22.40 9.12 -37.05
CA LEU A 274 -21.79 9.30 -35.74
C LEU A 274 -20.30 9.03 -35.87
N VAL A 275 -19.48 9.97 -35.40
CA VAL A 275 -18.02 9.88 -35.43
C VAL A 275 -17.54 9.47 -34.05
N LEU A 276 -17.09 8.24 -33.92
CA LEU A 276 -16.75 7.57 -32.66
C LEU A 276 -15.24 7.31 -32.56
N GLN A 277 -14.74 7.16 -31.34
CA GLN A 277 -13.44 6.58 -31.07
C GLN A 277 -13.36 5.15 -31.62
N ASN A 278 -12.22 4.76 -32.20
CA ASN A 278 -11.98 3.36 -32.51
C ASN A 278 -11.89 2.56 -31.21
N GLY A 279 -12.97 1.83 -30.89
CA GLY A 279 -13.11 1.08 -29.65
C GLY A 279 -13.08 -0.44 -29.82
N TYR A 280 -12.82 -0.94 -31.03
CA TYR A 280 -12.92 -2.36 -31.35
C TYR A 280 -11.56 -2.95 -31.75
N CYS A 281 -11.29 -4.15 -31.27
CA CYS A 281 -10.05 -4.86 -31.51
C CYS A 281 -9.98 -5.36 -32.95
N THR A 282 -8.89 -5.03 -33.65
CA THR A 282 -8.66 -5.47 -35.03
C THR A 282 -8.38 -6.98 -35.12
N GLY A 283 -7.98 -7.63 -34.02
CA GLY A 283 -7.67 -9.05 -33.98
C GLY A 283 -8.88 -9.95 -33.80
N CYS A 284 -9.82 -9.58 -32.93
CA CYS A 284 -11.00 -10.41 -32.62
C CYS A 284 -12.35 -9.74 -32.91
N GLY A 285 -12.40 -8.46 -33.27
CA GLY A 285 -13.65 -7.72 -33.52
C GLY A 285 -14.38 -7.26 -32.25
N GLU A 286 -14.05 -7.80 -31.08
CA GLU A 286 -14.66 -7.41 -29.81
C GLU A 286 -14.23 -6.01 -29.37
N LYS A 287 -15.06 -5.37 -28.55
CA LYS A 287 -14.69 -4.09 -27.91
C LYS A 287 -13.43 -4.25 -27.05
N TYR A 288 -12.52 -3.29 -27.12
CA TYR A 288 -11.33 -3.28 -26.24
C TYR A 288 -11.72 -3.30 -24.76
N SER A 289 -10.96 -4.05 -23.98
CA SER A 289 -11.09 -4.08 -22.52
C SER A 289 -10.59 -2.78 -21.89
N ASP A 290 -9.60 -2.14 -22.51
CA ASP A 290 -9.24 -0.74 -22.26
C ASP A 290 -9.22 0.00 -23.60
N VAL A 291 -10.29 0.76 -23.86
CA VAL A 291 -10.51 1.53 -25.08
C VAL A 291 -9.50 2.67 -25.22
N THR A 292 -9.01 3.23 -24.12
CA THR A 292 -8.04 4.34 -24.17
C THR A 292 -6.69 3.88 -24.71
N ASN A 293 -6.27 2.67 -24.31
CA ASN A 293 -4.98 2.09 -24.69
C ASN A 293 -5.07 1.07 -25.83
N ASN A 294 -6.25 0.90 -26.44
CA ASN A 294 -6.51 -0.14 -27.44
C ASN A 294 -6.07 -1.54 -26.97
N TRP A 295 -6.30 -1.87 -25.69
CA TRP A 295 -5.85 -3.12 -25.09
C TRP A 295 -7.02 -4.11 -25.01
N CYS A 296 -6.86 -5.26 -25.66
CA CYS A 296 -7.88 -6.31 -25.74
C CYS A 296 -7.44 -7.52 -24.90
N LYS A 297 -8.05 -7.70 -23.72
CA LYS A 297 -7.67 -8.77 -22.78
C LYS A 297 -7.69 -10.17 -23.43
N PRO A 298 -8.74 -10.58 -24.18
CA PRO A 298 -8.73 -11.88 -24.86
C PRO A 298 -7.55 -12.08 -25.82
N CYS A 299 -7.27 -11.09 -26.68
CA CYS A 299 -6.14 -11.17 -27.62
C CYS A 299 -4.80 -11.19 -26.88
N GLN A 300 -4.65 -10.40 -25.82
CA GLN A 300 -3.41 -10.37 -25.06
C GLN A 300 -3.15 -11.66 -24.27
N LEU A 301 -4.18 -12.26 -23.65
CA LEU A 301 -4.05 -13.56 -23.00
C LEU A 301 -3.66 -14.66 -23.99
N ASN A 302 -4.25 -14.66 -25.19
CA ASN A 302 -3.90 -15.60 -26.24
C ASN A 302 -2.43 -15.48 -26.66
N ASN A 303 -1.92 -14.24 -26.80
CA ASN A 303 -0.52 -13.98 -27.09
C ASN A 303 0.42 -14.41 -25.95
N LEU A 304 0.00 -14.28 -24.68
CA LEU A 304 0.83 -14.67 -23.53
C LEU A 304 0.94 -16.19 -23.36
N PHE A 305 -0.12 -16.95 -23.68
CA PHE A 305 -0.15 -18.41 -23.46
C PHE A 305 0.59 -19.22 -24.51
N THR A 306 0.87 -18.66 -25.68
CA THR A 306 1.37 -19.41 -26.85
C THR A 306 2.89 -19.33 -27.03
N ASN A 307 3.60 -18.51 -26.26
CA ASN A 307 4.98 -18.11 -26.54
C ASN A 307 6.06 -18.65 -25.59
N TRP A 308 5.71 -19.45 -24.58
CA TRP A 308 6.68 -20.03 -23.63
C TRP A 308 6.16 -21.32 -22.98
N THR A 309 7.07 -22.13 -22.44
CA THR A 309 6.79 -23.24 -21.51
C THR A 309 7.98 -23.38 -20.56
N SER A 310 7.72 -23.71 -19.30
CA SER A 310 8.78 -24.06 -18.34
C SER A 310 9.26 -25.50 -18.47
N GLY A 311 8.57 -26.33 -19.27
CA GLY A 311 8.74 -27.78 -19.30
C GLY A 311 8.12 -28.50 -18.10
N ASN A 312 7.42 -27.79 -17.20
CA ASN A 312 6.67 -28.34 -16.08
C ASN A 312 5.21 -27.87 -16.12
N GLU A 313 4.29 -28.80 -16.39
CA GLU A 313 2.86 -28.53 -16.54
C GLU A 313 2.25 -27.78 -15.35
N LYS A 314 2.64 -28.10 -14.11
CA LYS A 314 2.12 -27.42 -12.91
C LYS A 314 2.57 -25.97 -12.80
N ILE A 315 3.79 -25.67 -13.25
CA ILE A 315 4.32 -24.31 -13.28
C ILE A 315 3.67 -23.53 -14.43
N ASP A 316 3.46 -24.18 -15.57
CA ASP A 316 2.80 -23.58 -16.72
C ASP A 316 1.36 -23.17 -16.37
N GLU A 317 0.57 -24.09 -15.80
CA GLU A 317 -0.78 -23.83 -15.28
C GLU A 317 -0.79 -22.69 -14.26
N PHE A 318 0.21 -22.67 -13.36
CA PHE A 318 0.33 -21.63 -12.35
C PHE A 318 0.54 -20.25 -12.96
N ILE A 319 1.51 -20.10 -13.87
CA ILE A 319 1.80 -18.82 -14.50
C ILE A 319 0.60 -18.35 -15.32
N GLN A 320 -0.07 -19.25 -16.06
CA GLN A 320 -1.31 -18.92 -16.77
C GLN A 320 -2.40 -18.42 -15.82
N LYS A 321 -2.59 -19.08 -14.67
CA LYS A 321 -3.53 -18.64 -13.62
C LYS A 321 -3.20 -17.24 -13.10
N MET A 322 -1.91 -16.88 -13.01
CA MET A 322 -1.48 -15.54 -12.61
C MET A 322 -1.73 -14.51 -13.71
N GLN A 323 -1.46 -14.85 -14.97
CA GLN A 323 -1.71 -14.00 -16.14
C GLN A 323 -3.21 -13.73 -16.36
N LEU A 324 -4.11 -14.68 -16.05
CA LEU A 324 -5.57 -14.47 -16.10
C LEU A 324 -6.06 -13.32 -15.20
N LYS A 325 -5.30 -12.98 -14.16
CA LYS A 325 -5.65 -11.90 -13.23
C LYS A 325 -5.38 -10.49 -13.80
N ILE A 326 -4.65 -10.36 -14.91
CA ILE A 326 -4.36 -9.08 -15.57
C ILE A 326 -5.67 -8.43 -16.04
N ASP A 327 -5.83 -7.14 -15.78
CA ASP A 327 -7.06 -6.39 -16.08
C ASP A 327 -6.84 -5.06 -16.81
N LYS A 328 -5.63 -4.51 -16.74
CA LYS A 328 -5.25 -3.27 -17.45
C LYS A 328 -3.86 -3.40 -18.08
N PRO A 329 -3.53 -2.61 -19.11
CA PRO A 329 -2.23 -2.68 -19.79
C PRO A 329 -1.01 -2.37 -18.91
N SER A 330 -1.20 -1.62 -17.82
CA SER A 330 -0.12 -1.25 -16.89
C SER A 330 0.17 -2.32 -15.82
N ASP A 331 -0.54 -3.45 -15.86
CA ASP A 331 -0.40 -4.52 -14.90
C ASP A 331 0.89 -5.30 -15.14
N ILE A 332 1.53 -5.74 -14.05
CA ILE A 332 2.74 -6.58 -14.13
C ILE A 332 2.37 -7.94 -14.74
N ILE A 333 3.20 -8.39 -15.67
CA ILE A 333 3.06 -9.69 -16.33
C ILE A 333 3.88 -10.71 -15.55
N PHE A 334 3.20 -11.65 -14.90
CA PHE A 334 3.85 -12.80 -14.29
C PHE A 334 4.28 -13.78 -15.39
N GLU A 335 5.57 -14.08 -15.50
CA GLU A 335 6.10 -14.89 -16.60
C GLU A 335 7.12 -15.95 -16.17
N TRP A 336 7.41 -16.88 -17.07
CA TRP A 336 8.58 -17.76 -16.96
C TRP A 336 9.81 -17.01 -17.45
N ILE A 337 10.86 -16.98 -16.63
CA ILE A 337 12.10 -16.26 -16.92
C ILE A 337 13.22 -17.29 -17.06
N PRO A 338 13.81 -17.47 -18.25
CA PRO A 338 14.95 -18.35 -18.42
C PRO A 338 16.13 -17.92 -17.55
N TYR A 339 16.73 -18.85 -16.79
CA TYR A 339 17.76 -18.51 -15.81
C TYR A 339 19.03 -17.88 -16.42
N ASN A 340 19.30 -18.17 -17.70
CA ASN A 340 20.41 -17.58 -18.45
C ASN A 340 20.22 -16.09 -18.78
N LYS A 341 19.08 -15.49 -18.43
CA LYS A 341 18.82 -14.04 -18.55
C LYS A 341 19.28 -13.23 -17.33
N PHE A 342 19.81 -13.92 -16.30
CA PHE A 342 20.31 -13.29 -15.09
C PHE A 342 21.84 -13.20 -15.10
N ASN A 343 22.35 -11.99 -14.99
CA ASN A 343 23.76 -11.66 -14.86
C ASN A 343 24.11 -11.14 -13.46
N ASP A 344 25.40 -11.05 -13.16
CA ASP A 344 25.93 -10.47 -11.91
C ASP A 344 25.25 -11.02 -10.64
N ILE A 345 24.96 -12.32 -10.64
CA ILE A 345 24.26 -13.01 -9.54
C ILE A 345 25.16 -13.00 -8.30
N LYS A 346 24.74 -12.29 -7.26
CA LYS A 346 25.46 -12.13 -5.98
C LYS A 346 24.62 -12.66 -4.84
N GLU A 347 25.13 -13.64 -4.09
CA GLU A 347 24.49 -14.12 -2.87
C GLU A 347 24.47 -13.02 -1.81
N ILE A 348 23.29 -12.72 -1.27
CA ILE A 348 23.10 -11.72 -0.21
C ILE A 348 22.91 -12.39 1.14
N SER A 349 22.14 -13.48 1.15
CA SER A 349 21.81 -14.19 2.37
C SER A 349 21.64 -15.67 2.09
N LYS A 350 22.06 -16.48 3.06
CA LYS A 350 21.84 -17.91 3.07
C LYS A 350 21.48 -18.33 4.47
N ASP A 351 20.27 -18.84 4.63
CA ASP A 351 19.86 -19.54 5.84
C ASP A 351 19.69 -21.04 5.54
N GLY A 352 19.40 -21.84 6.56
CA GLY A 352 19.29 -23.30 6.39
C GLY A 352 18.16 -23.78 5.47
N PHE A 353 17.36 -22.88 4.87
CA PHE A 353 16.18 -23.21 4.07
C PHE A 353 16.05 -22.41 2.75
N THR A 354 16.73 -21.27 2.63
CA THR A 354 16.64 -20.37 1.48
C THR A 354 17.97 -19.72 1.17
N THR A 355 18.25 -19.53 -0.12
CA THR A 355 19.39 -18.72 -0.57
C THR A 355 18.86 -17.58 -1.44
N GLU A 356 19.26 -16.35 -1.12
CA GLU A 356 18.80 -15.14 -1.78
C GLU A 356 19.95 -14.49 -2.54
N TYR A 357 19.67 -14.09 -3.77
CA TYR A 357 20.64 -13.45 -4.65
C TYR A 357 20.11 -12.13 -5.17
N LEU A 358 21.00 -11.17 -5.41
CA LEU A 358 20.75 -10.03 -6.27
C LEU A 358 21.24 -10.39 -7.67
N ALA A 359 20.46 -10.10 -8.70
CA ALA A 359 20.88 -10.29 -10.07
C ALA A 359 20.46 -9.11 -10.95
N ILE A 360 21.09 -9.00 -12.10
CA ILE A 360 20.67 -8.12 -13.19
C ILE A 360 19.90 -8.98 -14.19
N TRP A 361 18.68 -8.57 -14.52
CA TRP A 361 17.87 -9.17 -15.56
C TRP A 361 18.08 -8.42 -16.88
N GLU A 362 18.72 -9.07 -17.86
CA GLU A 362 19.21 -8.45 -19.10
C GLU A 362 18.12 -7.80 -19.97
N ASP A 363 16.97 -8.45 -20.10
CA ASP A 363 15.89 -8.00 -20.98
C ASP A 363 14.66 -7.47 -20.23
N GLY A 364 14.69 -7.54 -18.89
CA GLY A 364 13.68 -6.94 -18.01
C GLY A 364 12.27 -7.53 -18.16
N PRO A 365 11.30 -7.02 -17.38
CA PRO A 365 9.91 -7.48 -17.42
C PRO A 365 9.20 -7.08 -18.71
N LEU A 366 8.27 -7.93 -19.16
CA LEU A 366 7.33 -7.58 -20.22
C LEU A 366 6.39 -6.45 -19.78
N TYR A 367 6.17 -5.48 -20.67
CA TYR A 367 5.15 -4.44 -20.53
C TYR A 367 4.38 -4.26 -21.84
N TYR A 368 3.14 -3.76 -21.75
CA TYR A 368 2.34 -3.47 -22.94
C TYR A 368 2.70 -2.09 -23.51
N ASP A 369 3.25 -2.03 -24.72
CA ASP A 369 3.50 -0.79 -25.44
C ASP A 369 2.20 -0.35 -26.14
N CYS A 370 1.55 0.69 -25.63
CA CYS A 370 0.30 1.20 -26.19
C CYS A 370 0.44 1.83 -27.58
N ASN A 371 1.64 2.25 -27.99
CA ASN A 371 1.89 2.79 -29.33
C ASN A 371 1.98 1.66 -30.36
N ARG A 372 2.71 0.58 -30.02
CA ARG A 372 2.89 -0.59 -30.89
C ARG A 372 1.73 -1.59 -30.79
N LYS A 373 0.92 -1.50 -29.73
CA LYS A 373 -0.20 -2.40 -29.40
C LYS A 373 0.23 -3.85 -29.18
N GLU A 374 1.43 -4.04 -28.64
CA GLU A 374 2.04 -5.35 -28.38
C GLU A 374 2.86 -5.33 -27.09
N TYR A 375 3.19 -6.52 -26.57
CA TYR A 375 4.11 -6.62 -25.44
C TYR A 375 5.55 -6.42 -25.91
N ALA A 376 6.28 -5.59 -25.16
CA ALA A 376 7.68 -5.28 -25.40
C ALA A 376 8.50 -5.51 -24.13
N ARG A 377 9.82 -5.65 -24.32
CA ARG A 377 10.83 -5.71 -23.27
C ARG A 377 11.50 -4.35 -23.19
N ASP A 378 11.68 -3.80 -21.98
CA ASP A 378 12.45 -2.58 -21.80
C ASP A 378 13.95 -2.90 -21.80
N LEU A 379 14.56 -2.86 -22.98
CA LEU A 379 15.98 -3.14 -23.18
C LEU A 379 16.89 -1.98 -22.73
N THR A 380 16.34 -0.87 -22.22
CA THR A 380 17.11 0.33 -21.91
C THR A 380 17.69 0.34 -20.50
N THR A 381 17.28 -0.60 -19.63
CA THR A 381 17.80 -0.70 -18.27
C THR A 381 18.05 -2.14 -17.85
N ASP A 382 19.30 -2.42 -17.46
CA ASP A 382 19.68 -3.61 -16.68
C ASP A 382 18.87 -3.63 -15.37
N LYS A 383 17.76 -4.37 -15.35
CA LYS A 383 16.82 -4.33 -14.22
C LYS A 383 17.36 -5.18 -13.07
N LYS A 384 17.62 -4.56 -11.93
CA LYS A 384 17.98 -5.28 -10.72
C LYS A 384 16.77 -6.06 -10.18
N VAL A 385 17.00 -7.32 -9.84
CA VAL A 385 15.98 -8.22 -9.30
C VAL A 385 16.53 -9.02 -8.13
N ALA A 386 15.64 -9.39 -7.22
CA ALA A 386 15.92 -10.30 -6.14
C ALA A 386 15.50 -11.72 -6.56
N LEU A 387 16.44 -12.66 -6.50
CA LEU A 387 16.22 -14.07 -6.80
C LEU A 387 16.15 -14.85 -5.49
N LYS A 388 14.98 -15.43 -5.19
CA LYS A 388 14.79 -16.25 -4.01
C LYS A 388 14.77 -17.73 -4.39
N CYS A 389 15.87 -18.42 -4.11
CA CYS A 389 15.94 -19.87 -4.24
C CYS A 389 15.26 -20.51 -3.03
N LEU A 390 14.18 -21.25 -3.28
CA LEU A 390 13.57 -22.09 -2.27
C LEU A 390 14.33 -23.42 -2.29
N ASP A 391 15.11 -23.69 -1.26
CA ASP A 391 15.91 -24.92 -1.15
C ASP A 391 14.97 -26.07 -0.80
N ILE A 392 14.36 -26.67 -1.83
CA ILE A 392 13.34 -27.71 -1.65
C ILE A 392 13.70 -28.90 -2.51
N SER A 393 14.09 -29.97 -1.82
CA SER A 393 14.04 -31.32 -2.34
C SER A 393 12.65 -31.60 -2.94
N GLN A 394 12.55 -31.56 -4.27
CA GLN A 394 11.61 -32.31 -5.12
C GLN A 394 10.09 -32.21 -4.90
N ASN A 395 9.54 -31.24 -4.15
CA ASN A 395 8.09 -31.01 -4.16
C ASN A 395 7.72 -29.53 -4.19
N ILE A 396 7.51 -28.98 -5.40
CA ILE A 396 6.64 -27.81 -5.59
C ILE A 396 5.27 -28.21 -5.03
N THR A 397 5.01 -27.85 -3.78
CA THR A 397 3.72 -28.14 -3.15
C THR A 397 2.76 -27.01 -3.53
N ASP A 398 1.48 -27.33 -3.75
CA ASP A 398 0.40 -26.35 -3.92
C ASP A 398 0.43 -25.24 -2.86
N LYS A 399 1.02 -25.50 -1.68
CA LYS A 399 1.26 -24.52 -0.61
C LYS A 399 2.10 -23.31 -1.06
N ILE A 400 3.14 -23.49 -1.88
CA ILE A 400 4.02 -22.40 -2.33
C ILE A 400 3.32 -21.59 -3.42
N LEU A 401 2.68 -22.26 -4.38
CA LEU A 401 1.91 -21.64 -5.45
C LEU A 401 0.71 -20.86 -4.86
N ASN A 402 -0.04 -21.47 -3.94
CA ASN A 402 -1.15 -20.80 -3.24
C ASN A 402 -0.70 -19.61 -2.39
N LYS A 403 0.54 -19.64 -1.90
CA LYS A 403 1.13 -18.52 -1.16
C LYS A 403 1.56 -17.39 -2.09
N ALA A 404 2.25 -17.70 -3.19
CA ALA A 404 2.57 -16.73 -4.24
C ALA A 404 1.29 -16.07 -4.78
N ILE A 405 0.17 -16.80 -4.91
CA ILE A 405 -1.15 -16.25 -5.27
C ILE A 405 -1.66 -15.20 -4.28
N LYS A 406 -1.37 -15.36 -2.97
CA LYS A 406 -1.82 -14.42 -1.92
C LYS A 406 -0.96 -13.17 -1.85
N GLU A 407 0.34 -13.32 -2.08
CA GLU A 407 1.33 -12.24 -1.91
C GLU A 407 1.55 -11.44 -3.20
N TYR A 408 1.31 -12.06 -4.35
CA TYR A 408 1.46 -11.40 -5.64
C TYR A 408 0.51 -10.22 -5.79
N SER A 409 1.10 -9.04 -5.96
CA SER A 409 0.42 -7.86 -6.48
C SER A 409 0.77 -7.67 -7.94
N ILE A 410 -0.26 -7.38 -8.73
CA ILE A 410 -0.15 -6.97 -10.12
C ILE A 410 0.12 -5.45 -10.23
N ARG A 411 -0.17 -4.73 -9.14
CA ARG A 411 -0.03 -3.28 -9.06
C ARG A 411 1.32 -2.94 -8.47
N ASP A 412 1.99 -2.01 -9.13
CA ASP A 412 3.20 -1.37 -8.63
C ASP A 412 2.83 -0.32 -7.56
N ASP A 413 2.29 -0.81 -6.44
CA ASP A 413 1.92 0.01 -5.28
C ASP A 413 3.06 -0.09 -4.24
N ASP A 414 3.40 1.04 -3.61
CA ASP A 414 4.59 1.19 -2.73
C ASP A 414 4.64 0.28 -1.49
N ASP A 415 3.54 -0.40 -1.16
CA ASP A 415 3.40 -1.23 0.05
C ASP A 415 3.31 -2.74 -0.24
N THR A 416 3.42 -3.19 -1.51
CA THR A 416 3.19 -4.60 -1.88
C THR A 416 4.40 -5.29 -2.51
N LEU A 417 4.55 -6.61 -2.24
CA LEU A 417 5.61 -7.42 -2.84
C LEU A 417 5.32 -7.66 -4.33
N ILE A 418 6.18 -7.11 -5.18
CA ILE A 418 6.11 -7.30 -6.63
C ILE A 418 6.90 -8.54 -7.02
N MET A 419 6.21 -9.49 -7.66
CA MET A 419 6.81 -10.69 -8.23
C MET A 419 6.76 -10.60 -9.75
N TYR A 420 7.89 -10.79 -10.43
CA TYR A 420 7.93 -10.78 -11.89
C TYR A 420 7.66 -12.16 -12.49
N GLY A 421 7.98 -13.23 -11.77
CA GLY A 421 7.86 -14.55 -12.34
C GLY A 421 8.57 -15.65 -11.58
N ILE A 422 8.74 -16.77 -12.29
CA ILE A 422 9.46 -17.95 -11.83
C ILE A 422 10.59 -18.25 -12.82
N SER A 423 11.72 -18.68 -12.29
CA SER A 423 12.86 -19.23 -13.02
C SER A 423 13.25 -20.58 -12.43
N GLN A 424 14.15 -21.31 -13.08
CA GLN A 424 14.75 -22.52 -12.54
C GLN A 424 16.27 -22.50 -12.73
N ASN A 425 17.00 -22.68 -11.63
CA ASN A 425 18.44 -22.80 -11.67
C ASN A 425 18.84 -24.09 -12.41
N LEU A 426 19.58 -23.97 -13.50
CA LEU A 426 19.96 -25.12 -14.33
C LEU A 426 20.98 -26.05 -13.65
N SER A 427 21.71 -25.58 -12.65
CA SER A 427 22.73 -26.36 -11.94
C SER A 427 22.15 -27.15 -10.76
N THR A 428 21.18 -26.57 -10.05
CA THR A 428 20.58 -27.20 -8.86
C THR A 428 19.19 -27.78 -9.13
N ASN A 429 18.59 -27.50 -10.29
CA ASN A 429 17.18 -27.75 -10.62
C ASN A 429 16.17 -27.10 -9.67
N ASN A 430 16.61 -26.22 -8.76
CA ASN A 430 15.75 -25.52 -7.83
C ASN A 430 14.99 -24.40 -8.54
N TYR A 431 13.70 -24.25 -8.20
CA TYR A 431 12.90 -23.13 -8.66
C TYR A 431 13.21 -21.85 -7.88
N ILE A 432 13.17 -20.74 -8.60
CA ILE A 432 13.52 -19.41 -8.14
C ILE A 432 12.31 -18.52 -8.34
N ILE A 433 11.93 -17.80 -7.29
CA ILE A 433 10.98 -16.70 -7.41
C ILE A 433 11.76 -15.43 -7.75
N VAL A 434 11.33 -14.71 -8.77
CA VAL A 434 11.94 -13.46 -9.24
C VAL A 434 11.12 -12.28 -8.71
N LEU A 435 11.74 -11.44 -7.89
CA LEU A 435 11.11 -10.34 -7.16
C LEU A 435 11.74 -8.99 -7.58
N HIS A 436 10.98 -7.92 -7.42
CA HIS A 436 11.53 -6.55 -7.55
C HIS A 436 12.65 -6.32 -6.52
N ASP A 437 13.72 -5.63 -6.89
CA ASP A 437 14.85 -5.30 -6.00
C ASP A 437 14.48 -4.47 -4.76
N ARG A 438 13.33 -3.76 -4.76
CA ARG A 438 12.71 -3.13 -3.58
C ARG A 438 12.48 -4.11 -2.43
N TYR A 439 12.48 -5.42 -2.70
CA TYR A 439 12.51 -6.46 -1.68
C TYR A 439 13.59 -6.25 -0.62
N PHE A 440 14.73 -5.67 -1.00
CA PHE A 440 15.86 -5.40 -0.10
C PHE A 440 15.87 -3.98 0.49
N GLU A 441 14.86 -3.15 0.21
CA GLU A 441 14.77 -1.83 0.84
C GLU A 441 14.39 -1.96 2.31
N LYS A 442 15.03 -1.15 3.17
CA LYS A 442 14.90 -1.19 4.65
C LYS A 442 13.45 -1.16 5.17
N ASN A 443 12.52 -0.61 4.40
CA ASN A 443 11.10 -0.58 4.75
C ASN A 443 10.41 -1.94 4.60
N PHE A 444 10.88 -2.81 3.70
CA PHE A 444 10.31 -4.14 3.45
C PHE A 444 11.00 -5.26 4.25
N GLU A 445 12.31 -5.14 4.48
CA GLU A 445 13.15 -6.14 5.15
C GLU A 445 12.80 -6.37 6.65
N GLY A 446 12.01 -5.46 7.24
CA GLY A 446 11.64 -5.46 8.66
C GLY A 446 10.32 -6.16 9.01
N TYR A 447 9.38 -6.26 8.06
CA TYR A 447 8.00 -6.71 8.37
C TYR A 447 7.67 -8.11 7.89
N TYR A 448 8.36 -8.65 6.89
CA TYR A 448 7.99 -9.93 6.30
C TYR A 448 8.94 -11.06 6.68
N CYS A 449 8.36 -12.20 7.03
CA CYS A 449 9.08 -13.38 7.39
C CYS A 449 9.91 -13.91 6.22
N ILE A 450 11.22 -13.96 6.37
CA ILE A 450 12.12 -14.47 5.32
C ILE A 450 11.75 -15.91 4.90
N ARG A 451 11.29 -16.74 5.84
CA ARG A 451 10.94 -18.15 5.59
C ARG A 451 9.59 -18.32 4.90
N CYS A 452 8.55 -17.63 5.38
CA CYS A 452 7.18 -17.85 4.89
C CYS A 452 6.50 -16.62 4.30
N ALA A 453 7.21 -15.52 4.07
CA ALA A 453 6.78 -14.24 3.49
C ALA A 453 5.46 -13.64 4.02
N ASN A 454 4.84 -14.23 5.05
CA ASN A 454 3.84 -13.58 5.88
C ASN A 454 4.50 -12.47 6.70
N ILE A 455 3.73 -11.47 7.09
CA ILE A 455 4.16 -10.50 8.08
C ILE A 455 4.64 -11.24 9.35
N TYR A 456 5.82 -10.88 9.86
CA TYR A 456 6.33 -11.36 11.13
C TYR A 456 5.29 -11.10 12.21
N THR A 457 4.94 -12.13 12.97
CA THR A 457 4.05 -11.99 14.13
C THR A 457 4.66 -11.04 15.15
N ASP A 458 5.98 -11.00 15.21
CA ASP A 458 6.75 -10.03 15.97
C ASP A 458 7.94 -9.54 15.12
N ALA A 459 7.75 -8.38 14.48
CA ALA A 459 8.70 -7.77 13.56
C ALA A 459 10.00 -7.32 14.25
N GLN A 460 9.93 -6.89 15.52
CA GLN A 460 11.11 -6.46 16.29
C GLN A 460 12.12 -7.60 16.44
N TYR A 461 11.62 -8.82 16.67
CA TYR A 461 12.45 -10.01 16.85
C TYR A 461 12.48 -10.92 15.62
N LYS A 462 12.00 -10.45 14.46
CA LYS A 462 11.90 -11.27 13.23
C LYS A 462 11.31 -12.66 13.50
N TRP A 463 10.27 -12.72 14.34
CA TRP A 463 9.65 -13.98 14.76
C TRP A 463 8.31 -14.20 14.05
N CYS A 464 8.15 -15.41 13.51
CA CYS A 464 6.98 -15.78 12.72
C CYS A 464 6.30 -17.01 13.31
N LEU A 465 5.09 -16.80 13.85
CA LEU A 465 4.29 -17.86 14.45
C LEU A 465 3.99 -19.01 13.46
N PRO A 466 3.54 -18.77 12.21
CA PRO A 466 3.38 -19.83 11.22
C PRO A 466 4.64 -20.69 11.01
N CYS A 467 5.80 -20.05 10.83
CA CYS A 467 7.07 -20.78 10.68
C CYS A 467 7.44 -21.57 11.92
N LYS A 468 7.11 -21.04 13.11
CA LYS A 468 7.35 -21.71 14.37
C LYS A 468 6.47 -22.96 14.50
N ILE A 469 5.18 -22.86 14.22
CA ILE A 469 4.27 -24.00 14.24
C ILE A 469 4.74 -25.08 13.25
N ASP A 470 5.15 -24.69 12.04
CA ASP A 470 5.68 -25.63 11.05
C ASP A 470 6.98 -26.31 11.55
N TYR A 471 7.91 -25.55 12.14
CA TYR A 471 9.13 -26.10 12.74
C TYR A 471 8.83 -27.11 13.86
N LEU A 472 7.90 -26.80 14.77
CA LEU A 472 7.52 -27.70 15.85
C LEU A 472 6.95 -29.01 15.30
N LYS A 473 6.03 -28.92 14.34
CA LYS A 473 5.42 -30.09 13.69
C LYS A 473 6.45 -31.01 13.04
N GLN A 474 7.45 -30.45 12.37
CA GLN A 474 8.54 -31.22 11.76
C GLN A 474 9.44 -31.92 12.80
N ASN A 475 9.50 -31.41 14.02
CA ASN A 475 10.38 -31.90 15.08
C ASN A 475 9.64 -32.66 16.20
N PHE A 476 8.35 -32.95 16.07
CA PHE A 476 7.59 -33.66 17.11
C PHE A 476 8.21 -35.00 17.53
N THR A 477 8.91 -35.68 16.63
CA THR A 477 9.64 -36.92 16.92
C THR A 477 10.79 -36.75 17.91
N ASN A 478 11.30 -35.53 18.11
CA ASN A 478 12.43 -35.26 19.01
C ASN A 478 12.01 -35.22 20.50
N TRP A 479 10.71 -35.05 20.80
CA TRP A 479 10.18 -34.94 22.17
C TRP A 479 9.25 -36.11 22.53
N THR A 480 9.56 -37.32 22.05
CA THR A 480 8.74 -38.50 22.35
C THR A 480 9.10 -39.12 23.71
N SER A 481 8.06 -39.38 24.49
CA SER A 481 8.07 -40.12 25.74
C SER A 481 7.90 -41.63 25.56
N LYS A 482 7.64 -42.09 24.33
CA LYS A 482 7.13 -43.43 23.98
C LYS A 482 5.72 -43.73 24.54
N ASN A 483 5.05 -42.73 25.11
CA ASN A 483 3.64 -42.80 25.51
C ASN A 483 2.81 -41.84 24.63
N VAL A 484 1.93 -42.41 23.81
CA VAL A 484 1.12 -41.64 22.84
C VAL A 484 0.27 -40.56 23.51
N ARG A 485 -0.24 -40.79 24.73
CA ARG A 485 -1.06 -39.80 25.44
C ARG A 485 -0.24 -38.59 25.89
N ILE A 486 0.98 -38.82 26.40
CA ILE A 486 1.90 -37.74 26.78
C ILE A 486 2.41 -37.00 25.54
N ASP A 487 2.77 -37.72 24.49
CA ASP A 487 3.26 -37.11 23.26
C ASP A 487 2.20 -36.19 22.64
N ASN A 488 0.94 -36.63 22.58
CA ASN A 488 -0.17 -35.80 22.13
C ASN A 488 -0.39 -34.58 23.03
N PHE A 489 -0.27 -34.73 24.35
CA PHE A 489 -0.40 -33.63 25.29
C PHE A 489 0.72 -32.59 25.11
N ILE A 490 1.97 -33.04 24.96
CA ILE A 490 3.14 -32.17 24.71
C ILE A 490 2.96 -31.41 23.39
N GLN A 491 2.58 -32.10 22.31
CA GLN A 491 2.29 -31.44 21.03
C GLN A 491 1.18 -30.38 21.18
N GLY A 492 0.11 -30.70 21.91
CA GLY A 492 -0.96 -29.77 22.23
C GLY A 492 -0.48 -28.53 22.99
N MET A 493 0.42 -28.69 23.96
CA MET A 493 1.03 -27.57 24.69
C MET A 493 1.96 -26.74 23.79
N GLN A 494 2.79 -27.38 22.96
CA GLN A 494 3.69 -26.71 22.02
C GLN A 494 2.94 -25.87 20.97
N LEU A 495 1.77 -26.32 20.53
CA LEU A 495 0.94 -25.59 19.55
C LEU A 495 0.21 -24.38 20.15
N LYS A 496 0.20 -24.21 21.48
CA LYS A 496 -0.37 -23.02 22.16
C LYS A 496 0.58 -21.81 22.18
N ILE A 497 1.81 -21.95 21.70
CA ILE A 497 2.78 -20.85 21.63
C ILE A 497 2.20 -19.67 20.83
N SER A 498 2.36 -18.46 21.36
CA SER A 498 1.80 -17.24 20.78
C SER A 498 2.79 -16.08 20.69
N LYS A 499 3.84 -16.08 21.52
CA LYS A 499 4.85 -15.02 21.59
C LYS A 499 6.26 -15.56 21.32
N SER A 500 7.14 -14.68 20.88
CA SER A 500 8.53 -14.98 20.54
C SER A 500 9.36 -15.48 21.73
N ASN A 501 8.96 -15.12 22.95
CA ASN A 501 9.61 -15.48 24.20
C ASN A 501 8.94 -16.64 24.95
N ASP A 502 7.88 -17.27 24.42
CA ASP A 502 7.24 -18.40 25.08
C ASP A 502 8.20 -19.60 25.18
N ILE A 503 8.12 -20.31 26.30
CA ILE A 503 8.88 -21.53 26.56
C ILE A 503 8.30 -22.66 25.69
N VAL A 504 9.18 -23.40 25.02
CA VAL A 504 8.79 -24.64 24.36
C VAL A 504 8.61 -25.71 25.44
N PHE A 505 7.41 -26.24 25.60
CA PHE A 505 7.14 -27.34 26.53
C PHE A 505 7.74 -28.65 25.99
N GLU A 506 8.56 -29.34 26.78
CA GLU A 506 9.35 -30.48 26.31
C GLU A 506 9.05 -31.79 27.08
N TRP A 507 9.23 -32.92 26.40
CA TRP A 507 9.60 -34.16 27.09
C TRP A 507 11.09 -34.08 27.40
N ILE A 508 11.46 -34.23 28.67
CA ILE A 508 12.85 -34.13 29.11
C ILE A 508 13.29 -35.52 29.60
N PRO A 509 14.28 -36.16 28.96
CA PRO A 509 14.81 -37.43 29.44
C PRO A 509 15.36 -37.31 30.87
N TYR A 510 15.01 -38.25 31.77
CA TYR A 510 15.37 -38.13 33.19
C TYR A 510 16.88 -38.08 33.46
N ASN A 511 17.70 -38.68 32.60
CA ASN A 511 19.16 -38.64 32.68
C ASN A 511 19.77 -37.25 32.41
N GLN A 512 18.96 -36.26 32.03
CA GLN A 512 19.34 -34.86 31.88
C GLN A 512 19.44 -34.10 33.21
N PHE A 513 18.95 -34.70 34.31
CA PHE A 513 18.98 -34.09 35.63
C PHE A 513 20.13 -34.62 36.49
N GLU A 514 20.88 -33.70 37.08
CA GLU A 514 21.97 -33.96 38.03
C GLU A 514 21.70 -33.30 39.38
N GLU A 515 22.45 -33.72 40.40
CA GLU A 515 22.36 -33.19 41.76
C GLU A 515 20.94 -33.17 42.35
N ILE A 516 20.16 -34.22 42.08
CA ILE A 516 18.77 -34.32 42.53
C ILE A 516 18.75 -34.39 44.08
N LYS A 517 18.15 -33.38 44.71
CA LYS A 517 18.07 -33.25 46.19
C LYS A 517 16.64 -32.91 46.60
N GLU A 518 16.08 -33.63 47.57
CA GLU A 518 14.76 -33.31 48.14
C GLU A 518 14.81 -31.96 48.85
N ILE A 519 13.88 -31.07 48.54
CA ILE A 519 13.79 -29.72 49.14
C ILE A 519 12.49 -29.49 49.91
N GLY A 520 11.50 -30.39 49.76
CA GLY A 520 10.27 -30.33 50.52
C GLY A 520 9.33 -31.48 50.21
N LYS A 521 8.60 -31.91 51.23
CA LYS A 521 7.59 -32.97 51.16
C LYS A 521 6.31 -32.48 51.83
N GLY A 522 5.22 -32.45 51.06
CA GLY A 522 3.88 -32.14 51.54
C GLY A 522 3.00 -33.38 51.59
N GLY A 523 1.71 -33.18 51.90
CA GLY A 523 0.72 -34.28 51.92
C GLY A 523 0.42 -34.89 50.55
N PHE A 524 0.66 -34.15 49.46
CA PHE A 524 0.24 -34.53 48.11
C PHE A 524 1.39 -34.64 47.09
N ALA A 525 2.58 -34.10 47.42
CA ALA A 525 3.70 -34.05 46.49
C ALA A 525 5.06 -34.00 47.23
N ILE A 526 6.09 -34.48 46.56
CA ILE A 526 7.50 -34.31 46.93
C ILE A 526 8.16 -33.42 45.88
N VAL A 527 8.95 -32.44 46.32
CA VAL A 527 9.67 -31.52 45.45
C VAL A 527 11.18 -31.73 45.62
N TYR A 528 11.87 -31.91 44.50
CA TYR A 528 13.32 -31.98 44.44
C TYR A 528 13.88 -30.77 43.70
N SER A 529 15.09 -30.34 44.02
CA SER A 529 15.89 -29.48 43.15
C SER A 529 16.83 -30.33 42.29
N ALA A 530 17.10 -29.89 41.07
CA ALA A 530 18.07 -30.54 40.19
C ALA A 530 18.74 -29.52 39.25
N ILE A 531 19.87 -29.90 38.66
CA ILE A 531 20.51 -29.18 37.55
C ILE A 531 20.10 -29.86 36.25
N TRP A 532 19.48 -29.12 35.33
CA TRP A 532 19.17 -29.59 33.98
C TRP A 532 20.33 -29.26 33.04
N LYS A 533 21.03 -30.30 32.55
CA LYS A 533 22.24 -30.17 31.72
C LYS A 533 22.01 -29.36 30.45
N ASP A 534 21.04 -29.79 29.64
CA ASP A 534 20.74 -29.11 28.37
C ASP A 534 20.02 -27.77 28.58
N GLY A 535 19.15 -27.67 29.59
CA GLY A 535 18.36 -26.49 29.87
C GLY A 535 17.25 -26.18 28.84
N PRO A 536 16.43 -25.16 29.10
CA PRO A 536 15.23 -24.89 28.29
C PRO A 536 15.56 -24.34 26.90
N LEU A 537 14.81 -24.82 25.91
CA LEU A 537 14.87 -24.29 24.56
C LEU A 537 14.10 -22.96 24.46
N HIS A 538 14.79 -21.89 24.06
CA HIS A 538 14.16 -20.58 23.83
C HIS A 538 14.60 -19.97 22.50
N TYR A 539 13.78 -19.06 21.96
CA TYR A 539 14.09 -18.33 20.74
C TYR A 539 14.93 -17.10 21.04
N ASN A 540 16.06 -16.95 20.35
CA ASN A 540 16.93 -15.78 20.46
C ASN A 540 17.14 -15.18 19.06
N TRP A 541 16.50 -14.04 18.81
CA TRP A 541 16.46 -13.24 17.57
C TRP A 541 16.17 -13.99 16.26
N ASN A 542 17.01 -14.96 15.87
CA ASN A 542 16.90 -15.70 14.62
C ASN A 542 17.02 -17.23 14.77
N LYS A 543 17.38 -17.75 15.95
CA LYS A 543 17.60 -19.19 16.16
C LYS A 543 17.16 -19.68 17.53
N TYR A 544 16.91 -20.98 17.65
CA TYR A 544 16.70 -21.63 18.93
C TYR A 544 18.03 -21.91 19.61
N THR A 545 18.13 -21.52 20.88
CA THR A 545 19.30 -21.76 21.73
C THR A 545 18.84 -22.36 23.06
N ARG A 546 19.75 -23.05 23.75
CA ARG A 546 19.54 -23.55 25.10
C ARG A 546 20.47 -22.85 26.08
N GLU A 547 20.00 -22.64 27.31
CA GLU A 547 20.82 -22.16 28.44
C GLU A 547 21.18 -23.36 29.31
N PRO A 548 22.38 -23.93 29.19
CA PRO A 548 22.74 -25.17 29.89
C PRO A 548 22.88 -24.96 31.40
N ASN A 549 22.81 -26.07 32.15
CA ASN A 549 22.97 -26.13 33.60
C ASN A 549 21.97 -25.27 34.38
N GLN A 550 20.73 -25.18 33.88
CA GLN A 550 19.67 -24.45 34.55
C GLN A 550 19.20 -25.21 35.80
N LYS A 551 19.14 -24.52 36.94
CA LYS A 551 18.56 -25.09 38.16
C LYS A 551 17.03 -25.12 38.04
N VAL A 552 16.44 -26.28 38.33
CA VAL A 552 15.00 -26.55 38.18
C VAL A 552 14.42 -27.21 39.43
N ALA A 553 13.10 -27.10 39.60
CA ALA A 553 12.33 -27.84 40.59
C ALA A 553 11.60 -29.01 39.93
N LEU A 554 11.79 -30.21 40.45
CA LEU A 554 11.13 -31.44 40.04
C LEU A 554 10.01 -31.77 41.02
N LYS A 555 8.76 -31.56 40.61
CA LYS A 555 7.58 -31.82 41.45
C LYS A 555 6.97 -33.16 41.08
N CYS A 556 7.00 -34.10 42.02
CA CYS A 556 6.43 -35.44 41.90
C CYS A 556 5.14 -35.53 42.72
N LEU A 557 4.01 -35.81 42.06
CA LEU A 557 2.74 -36.05 42.76
C LEU A 557 2.68 -37.49 43.28
N ASN A 558 1.97 -37.70 44.39
CA ASN A 558 1.73 -39.05 44.91
C ASN A 558 0.93 -39.88 43.87
N ASN A 559 1.30 -41.15 43.68
CA ASN A 559 0.67 -42.09 42.73
C ASN A 559 0.66 -41.62 41.27
N SER A 560 1.71 -40.91 40.84
CA SER A 560 1.85 -40.43 39.45
C SER A 560 2.38 -41.49 38.47
N GLN A 561 2.30 -42.78 38.81
CA GLN A 561 2.69 -43.87 37.90
C GLN A 561 1.73 -43.99 36.71
N ASP A 562 0.44 -43.69 36.94
CA ASP A 562 -0.60 -43.67 35.91
C ASP A 562 -0.95 -42.23 35.53
N ILE A 563 -1.02 -41.95 34.23
CA ILE A 563 -1.38 -40.62 33.72
C ILE A 563 -2.88 -40.41 33.96
N SER A 564 -3.22 -39.71 35.03
CA SER A 564 -4.58 -39.24 35.28
C SER A 564 -4.86 -37.92 34.55
N ASP A 565 -6.13 -37.65 34.24
CA ASP A 565 -6.54 -36.34 33.74
C ASP A 565 -6.25 -35.24 34.78
N GLU A 566 -6.23 -35.58 36.06
CA GLU A 566 -5.86 -34.69 37.16
C GLU A 566 -4.42 -34.20 37.04
N PHE A 567 -3.46 -35.09 36.76
CA PHE A 567 -2.05 -34.71 36.53
C PHE A 567 -1.90 -33.77 35.33
N LEU A 568 -2.53 -34.11 34.19
CA LEU A 568 -2.46 -33.29 32.98
C LEU A 568 -3.13 -31.92 33.16
N ASN A 569 -4.27 -31.88 33.87
CA ASN A 569 -4.94 -30.63 34.23
C ASN A 569 -4.08 -29.77 35.15
N GLU A 570 -3.36 -30.37 36.11
CA GLU A 570 -2.42 -29.63 36.95
C GLU A 570 -1.27 -29.03 36.13
N VAL A 571 -0.66 -29.82 35.24
CA VAL A 571 0.39 -29.36 34.32
C VAL A 571 -0.09 -28.18 33.48
N GLN A 572 -1.31 -28.23 32.96
CA GLN A 572 -1.89 -27.19 32.09
C GLN A 572 -2.11 -25.85 32.81
N ASN A 573 -2.20 -25.83 34.14
CA ASN A 573 -2.44 -24.59 34.89
C ASN A 573 -1.20 -23.70 35.03
N TYR A 574 0.00 -24.30 34.90
CA TYR A 574 1.26 -23.58 34.96
C TYR A 574 1.49 -22.70 33.72
N SER A 575 2.33 -21.68 33.86
CA SER A 575 2.63 -20.74 32.77
C SER A 575 3.79 -21.23 31.91
N THR A 576 3.68 -21.08 30.59
CA THR A 576 4.81 -21.22 29.65
C THR A 576 5.34 -19.86 29.17
N GLU A 577 4.81 -18.75 29.68
CA GLU A 577 5.27 -17.40 29.29
C GLU A 577 6.54 -16.99 30.06
N LYS A 578 7.61 -16.60 29.34
CA LYS A 578 8.92 -16.26 29.96
C LYS A 578 8.88 -15.06 30.92
N TYR A 579 7.99 -14.08 30.71
CA TYR A 579 7.85 -12.90 31.58
C TYR A 579 6.60 -12.92 32.47
N SER A 580 5.99 -14.09 32.69
CA SER A 580 4.99 -14.22 33.76
C SER A 580 5.70 -14.01 35.10
N ASN A 581 5.32 -12.95 35.82
CA ASN A 581 6.02 -12.52 37.04
C ASN A 581 5.43 -13.12 38.32
N ASN A 582 4.29 -13.81 38.24
CA ASN A 582 3.50 -14.19 39.42
C ASN A 582 3.16 -15.69 39.52
N ILE A 583 3.43 -16.49 38.47
CA ILE A 583 3.21 -17.94 38.45
C ILE A 583 4.50 -18.62 37.98
N LEU A 584 4.91 -19.68 38.68
CA LEU A 584 6.08 -20.48 38.30
C LEU A 584 5.95 -21.02 36.88
N LYS A 585 7.03 -20.96 36.12
CA LYS A 585 7.06 -21.48 34.76
C LYS A 585 7.19 -22.98 34.77
N ILE A 586 6.58 -23.62 33.78
CA ILE A 586 6.76 -25.04 33.50
C ILE A 586 7.57 -25.23 32.22
N TYR A 587 8.60 -26.07 32.29
CA TYR A 587 9.46 -26.39 31.17
C TYR A 587 9.04 -27.68 30.47
N GLY A 588 8.47 -28.63 31.21
CA GLY A 588 8.12 -29.92 30.62
C GLY A 588 7.75 -30.99 31.64
N ILE A 589 7.73 -32.23 31.14
CA ILE A 589 7.50 -33.45 31.92
C ILE A 589 8.70 -34.40 31.72
N THR A 590 9.06 -35.11 32.78
CA THR A 590 9.97 -36.26 32.73
C THR A 590 9.30 -37.45 33.43
N GLN A 591 9.85 -38.65 33.26
CA GLN A 591 9.45 -39.83 34.04
C GLN A 591 10.67 -40.42 34.74
N ASN A 592 10.53 -40.72 36.03
CA ASN A 592 11.56 -41.45 36.75
C ASN A 592 11.66 -42.89 36.21
N PRO A 593 12.83 -43.35 35.73
CA PRO A 593 12.97 -44.67 35.15
C PRO A 593 12.75 -45.81 36.15
N ASP A 594 13.01 -45.57 37.44
CA ASP A 594 12.94 -46.59 38.50
C ASP A 594 11.53 -46.68 39.09
N THR A 595 10.95 -45.54 39.49
CA THR A 595 9.63 -45.51 40.13
C THR A 595 8.47 -45.42 39.15
N LYS A 596 8.75 -45.09 37.87
CA LYS A 596 7.77 -44.82 36.80
C LYS A 596 6.87 -43.61 37.03
N ASP A 597 7.12 -42.83 38.08
CA ASP A 597 6.39 -41.60 38.38
C ASP A 597 6.64 -40.53 37.31
N TYR A 598 5.56 -39.91 36.82
CA TYR A 598 5.64 -38.70 36.00
C TYR A 598 5.91 -37.47 36.89
N ILE A 599 6.85 -36.65 36.46
CA ILE A 599 7.40 -35.53 37.23
C ILE A 599 7.29 -34.25 36.40
N MET A 600 6.79 -33.20 37.03
CA MET A 600 6.74 -31.86 36.44
C MET A 600 8.08 -31.15 36.61
N VAL A 601 8.56 -30.50 35.57
CA VAL A 601 9.83 -29.73 35.57
C VAL A 601 9.50 -28.24 35.58
N LEU A 602 9.73 -27.58 36.70
CA LEU A 602 9.34 -26.21 36.99
C LEU A 602 10.56 -25.29 37.18
N GLU A 603 10.34 -23.99 37.03
CA GLU A 603 11.29 -22.94 37.44
C GLU A 603 11.64 -23.08 38.92
N TYR A 604 12.93 -23.04 39.24
CA TYR A 604 13.41 -23.05 40.62
C TYR A 604 13.35 -21.64 41.20
N ALA A 605 12.64 -21.48 42.31
CA ALA A 605 12.55 -20.21 43.03
C ALA A 605 13.72 -20.08 44.02
N ASP A 606 14.74 -19.29 43.66
CA ASP A 606 15.94 -19.07 44.47
C ASP A 606 15.67 -18.29 45.79
N GLY A 607 14.46 -17.74 45.96
CA GLY A 607 14.08 -16.93 47.13
C GLY A 607 13.82 -17.72 48.42
N GLY A 608 13.60 -19.03 48.33
CA GLY A 608 13.18 -19.86 49.45
C GLY A 608 11.79 -19.50 49.99
N LYS A 609 11.33 -20.15 51.07
CA LYS A 609 10.02 -19.83 51.66
C LYS A 609 10.00 -18.36 52.10
N PHE A 610 8.98 -17.62 51.69
CA PHE A 610 8.83 -16.19 52.05
C PHE A 610 8.94 -15.96 53.56
N TYR A 611 8.43 -16.88 54.37
CA TYR A 611 8.49 -16.82 55.84
C TYR A 611 9.92 -16.85 56.38
N ASP A 612 10.78 -17.74 55.84
CA ASP A 612 12.18 -17.88 56.26
C ASP A 612 13.00 -16.66 55.81
N TYR A 613 12.71 -16.13 54.61
CA TYR A 613 13.28 -14.86 54.14
C TYR A 613 12.86 -13.67 55.03
N TRP A 614 11.67 -13.73 55.63
CA TRP A 614 11.13 -12.69 56.51
C TRP A 614 11.72 -12.74 57.92
N ILE A 615 11.93 -13.93 58.49
CA ILE A 615 12.31 -14.12 59.91
C ILE A 615 13.83 -14.17 60.12
N ASP A 616 14.61 -14.86 59.26
CA ASP A 616 15.93 -15.36 59.67
C ASP A 616 17.14 -14.46 59.33
N ASN A 617 16.96 -13.37 58.57
CA ASN A 617 18.11 -12.64 58.00
C ASN A 617 18.42 -11.25 58.59
N GLY A 618 17.80 -10.82 59.69
CA GLY A 618 18.08 -9.50 60.29
C GLY A 618 17.83 -8.29 59.36
N LYS A 619 17.23 -8.51 58.18
CA LYS A 619 16.98 -7.51 57.12
C LYS A 619 15.71 -6.69 57.31
N HIS A 620 15.02 -6.82 58.45
CA HIS A 620 13.90 -5.93 58.80
C HIS A 620 14.28 -4.45 58.76
N LYS A 621 15.57 -4.13 58.98
CA LYS A 621 16.09 -2.76 58.93
C LYS A 621 16.16 -2.16 57.51
N ASN A 622 16.13 -2.96 56.44
CA ASN A 622 16.25 -2.48 55.05
C ASN A 622 15.03 -2.79 54.15
N PHE A 623 13.95 -3.35 54.70
CA PHE A 623 12.73 -3.61 53.92
C PHE A 623 11.82 -2.37 53.92
N ASN A 624 12.17 -1.38 53.09
CA ASN A 624 11.41 -0.14 52.98
C ASN A 624 9.94 -0.40 52.57
N TRP A 625 9.05 0.54 52.90
CA TRP A 625 7.61 0.43 52.59
C TRP A 625 7.32 0.17 51.12
N HIS A 626 8.16 0.71 50.22
CA HIS A 626 8.06 0.47 48.79
C HIS A 626 8.19 -1.02 48.43
N ASN A 627 9.17 -1.73 48.98
CA ASN A 627 9.35 -3.17 48.76
C ASN A 627 8.20 -4.01 49.36
N LYS A 628 7.65 -3.60 50.50
CA LYS A 628 6.46 -4.24 51.11
C LYS A 628 5.24 -4.15 50.19
N ILE A 629 4.94 -2.93 49.73
CA ILE A 629 3.81 -2.67 48.82
C ILE A 629 4.02 -3.40 47.48
N ARG A 630 5.24 -3.39 46.93
CA ARG A 630 5.57 -4.14 45.70
C ARG A 630 5.34 -5.64 45.86
N THR A 631 5.76 -6.23 46.98
CA THR A 631 5.56 -7.65 47.27
C THR A 631 4.08 -7.99 47.40
N LEU A 632 3.32 -7.21 48.19
CA LEU A 632 1.87 -7.38 48.32
C LEU A 632 1.15 -7.26 46.97
N ASN A 633 1.54 -6.28 46.15
CA ASN A 633 0.97 -6.11 44.82
C ASN A 633 1.26 -7.31 43.91
N ASN A 634 2.45 -7.92 43.98
CA ASN A 634 2.77 -9.13 43.22
C ASN A 634 1.93 -10.33 43.70
N ILE A 635 1.78 -10.52 45.01
CA ILE A 635 0.91 -11.56 45.59
C ILE A 635 -0.55 -11.38 45.15
N ILE A 636 -1.08 -10.15 45.22
CA ILE A 636 -2.45 -9.83 44.79
C ILE A 636 -2.63 -10.13 43.30
N LYS A 637 -1.65 -9.76 42.46
CA LYS A 637 -1.70 -10.07 41.01
C LYS A 637 -1.68 -11.57 40.75
N GLY A 638 -0.80 -12.33 41.43
CA GLY A 638 -0.76 -13.79 41.34
C GLY A 638 -2.06 -14.45 41.76
N LEU A 639 -2.63 -14.04 42.91
CA LEU A 639 -3.95 -14.52 43.37
C LEU A 639 -5.05 -14.24 42.35
N LYS A 640 -5.06 -13.04 41.76
CA LYS A 640 -6.03 -12.65 40.74
C LYS A 640 -5.90 -13.52 39.48
N GLU A 641 -4.68 -13.79 39.02
CA GLU A 641 -4.42 -14.68 37.87
C GLU A 641 -4.90 -16.12 38.14
N ILE A 642 -4.66 -16.64 39.34
CA ILE A 642 -5.13 -17.96 39.78
C ILE A 642 -6.67 -18.01 39.81
N HIS A 643 -7.32 -16.98 40.35
CA HIS A 643 -8.79 -16.88 40.39
C HIS A 643 -9.42 -16.85 39.01
N GLN A 644 -8.82 -16.14 38.05
CA GLN A 644 -9.29 -16.09 36.67
C GLN A 644 -9.23 -17.44 35.96
N LYS A 645 -8.33 -18.34 36.38
CA LYS A 645 -8.17 -19.69 35.84
C LYS A 645 -9.09 -20.75 36.48
N GLN A 646 -10.04 -20.36 37.35
CA GLN A 646 -10.96 -21.26 38.07
C GLN A 646 -10.27 -22.40 38.84
N MET A 647 -9.05 -22.19 39.32
CA MET A 647 -8.37 -23.16 40.17
C MET A 647 -9.09 -23.23 41.53
N ILE A 648 -9.70 -24.38 41.85
CA ILE A 648 -10.33 -24.62 43.15
C ILE A 648 -9.26 -24.52 44.25
N TRP A 649 -9.59 -23.76 45.28
CA TRP A 649 -8.74 -23.53 46.44
C TRP A 649 -8.58 -24.81 47.24
N ASP A 650 -7.41 -25.44 47.12
CA ASP A 650 -6.80 -26.16 48.22
C ASP A 650 -5.31 -25.82 48.25
N CYS A 651 -4.93 -25.07 49.29
CA CYS A 651 -3.63 -24.52 49.64
C CYS A 651 -3.12 -23.25 48.90
N VAL A 652 -3.09 -22.16 49.67
CA VAL A 652 -2.35 -20.88 49.45
C VAL A 652 -0.83 -21.09 49.28
N GLU A 653 -0.32 -22.30 49.46
CA GLU A 653 1.09 -22.66 49.27
C GLU A 653 1.56 -22.65 47.80
N LYS A 654 0.65 -22.57 46.82
CA LYS A 654 1.03 -22.44 45.39
C LYS A 654 1.67 -21.10 45.03
N LEU A 655 1.71 -20.14 45.97
CA LEU A 655 2.22 -18.77 45.78
C LEU A 655 3.48 -18.44 46.58
N VAL A 656 4.05 -19.38 47.32
CA VAL A 656 5.16 -19.08 48.25
C VAL A 656 6.28 -20.10 48.14
N ILE A 657 7.14 -19.91 47.13
CA ILE A 657 8.61 -20.07 47.20
C ILE A 657 9.20 -18.98 46.29
#